data_AF-A0AAQ4RDJ3-F1
#
_entry.id   AF-A0AAQ4RDJ3-F1
#
_cell.length_a   1.000
_cell.length_b   1.000
_cell.length_c   1.000
_cell.angle_alpha   90.00
_cell.angle_beta   90.00
_cell.angle_gamma   90.00
#
_symmetry.space_group_name_H-M   'P 1'
#
loop_
_entity.id
_entity.type
_entity.pdbx_description
1 polymer ?
#
loop_
_entity_poly.entity_id
_entity_poly.type
_entity_poly.pdbx_seq_one_letter_code
_entity_poly.pdbx_strand_id
1 'polypeptide(L)'
;MMGMENLGDPSANWDIVETIGKGTYGKVYRVTNKTDGSQAAVKVLDPINDVDEEIEAEYNILRSLSNHPNVVKFFGMFYKSDKLSGGQLWLVLELCNGGSVTELIKGLLVRGQRLLEPVISYILCSALLGLQHLHNNRIIHRDVKGNNILLTTEGGVKLVDFGVSAQLTSARLRRNTSVGTPFWMAPEVIACEQQYDYSYDARCDVWSLGITAIELADGDPPLAELHPVKALFKIPRNPSPTLRNPEQWCRSFCHFIGQCLIKDFEARPSVTHLLEHPFIKQAHGKDVALPQQLAALIQEQQDLGFVISLASHRHERINTRKTLIIESSPDDDLVNLEFLDEVSFILFYLTSHLQKRYDELQVYTYVGDILIALNPFQNLSIYSPQFSKLYHGVKRADNPPHIFATADAAYRGMVTFCKDQCIIISGESGAGKTESAHLIVQHLTFLGKANNRTLREKILQVNPLVEAFGNACTAINDNSSRFGKYLEMKFTPTGAVIGAKISEYLLEKSRVIKQATGEKNFHIFYYIYAGLYHQDKLRTFRLPSRTPPRLGHQHCKVMHDIVSSKLYAEQFDAIQECFRNIGFTEEEVNSVYRILSAILNTGNIEFASITSQHQTDKSEVPNSESLDNAASLLCIGPEELQEALTSQCVVTRGETIIRTNTVDKAADVRDAMSKALYGRLFSWIVNRINTLLQPDMNICGMNVGILDIFGFENFKKNSFEQLCINIANEQIQFYFNQHIFALEQVSLTNWEVDDIESQDRLFPQATDQTLVDKFEDNLRCKYFWIPKRVELCFGIQHYAGKVMYNVNGFLEKNRDTLPADIVVVLRTSENKLLQQLFSSPLTKTGNVMNVPMQNKGGIILPSRRTETMLTHMTTVLSSSVCLQYSLMDLLSKMVVGQPHFVRCIKPNDDRRALRFGKERVMVQLRYTGILETVNIRRQGFSHRIPFEEFVNRYYYLAFRAHQMPSTNKENVVAILERAKLEAWVLGKTKVFLRYYHVEQLNLLLREVIARVVVIQAFTKGWLGARRYRKQTQKRNRGAVVIQSGTLCVQSILFHRGRSTISCTHTHTHTHTASFSSPVAWRGHVARKNVKQIKKERQEAAICIQSGKEIISHVSNGNTHQFFQRTPRRRGQQPKLLNSPEDSLYYNHQIKLLDGEDEYYKLLSTAESIPEEETDRPPSRPF
;
A
#
# COMPACT_ATOMS: atom_id res chain seq x y z
N MET A 1 24.47 -35.00 -20.37
CA MET A 1 24.69 -35.13 -18.92
C MET A 1 26.16 -35.35 -18.63
N MET A 2 26.87 -34.28 -18.28
CA MET A 2 28.19 -34.41 -17.67
C MET A 2 28.05 -35.03 -16.28
N GLY A 3 28.77 -36.11 -16.01
CA GLY A 3 28.92 -36.61 -14.64
C GLY A 3 29.75 -35.62 -13.84
N MET A 4 29.11 -34.85 -12.94
CA MET A 4 29.79 -33.84 -12.11
C MET A 4 30.89 -34.45 -11.21
N GLU A 5 30.81 -35.76 -10.94
CA GLU A 5 31.79 -36.53 -10.17
C GLU A 5 33.16 -36.69 -10.88
N ASN A 6 33.25 -36.38 -12.17
CA ASN A 6 34.50 -36.45 -12.95
C ASN A 6 35.30 -35.12 -12.97
N LEU A 7 34.76 -34.03 -12.39
CA LEU A 7 35.44 -32.74 -12.33
C LEU A 7 36.37 -32.70 -11.11
N GLY A 8 37.58 -32.17 -11.28
CA GLY A 8 38.56 -32.07 -10.19
C GLY A 8 38.17 -31.04 -9.13
N ASP A 9 38.64 -31.22 -7.89
CA ASP A 9 38.43 -30.27 -6.78
C ASP A 9 39.31 -29.02 -7.00
N PRO A 10 38.72 -27.81 -7.05
CA PRO A 10 39.48 -26.58 -7.27
C PRO A 10 40.45 -26.24 -6.13
N SER A 11 40.21 -26.76 -4.91
CA SER A 11 40.99 -26.46 -3.70
C SER A 11 42.43 -26.98 -3.78
N ALA A 12 42.71 -27.94 -4.67
CA ALA A 12 44.06 -28.45 -4.90
C ALA A 12 44.94 -27.47 -5.69
N ASN A 13 44.32 -26.62 -6.53
CA ASN A 13 45.03 -25.84 -7.54
C ASN A 13 44.93 -24.33 -7.29
N TRP A 14 43.89 -23.86 -6.59
CA TRP A 14 43.58 -22.43 -6.47
C TRP A 14 43.32 -22.03 -5.02
N ASP A 15 43.85 -20.88 -4.61
CA ASP A 15 43.52 -20.20 -3.35
C ASP A 15 42.68 -18.95 -3.62
N ILE A 16 41.58 -18.78 -2.88
CA ILE A 16 40.76 -17.56 -2.93
C ILE A 16 41.49 -16.43 -2.21
N VAL A 17 41.66 -15.30 -2.91
CA VAL A 17 42.29 -14.10 -2.37
C VAL A 17 41.23 -13.12 -1.87
N GLU A 18 40.33 -12.67 -2.75
CA GLU A 18 39.29 -11.70 -2.42
C GLU A 18 38.07 -11.83 -3.34
N THR A 19 36.93 -11.29 -2.93
CA THR A 19 35.75 -11.19 -3.79
C THR A 19 35.89 -9.96 -4.69
N ILE A 20 35.86 -10.16 -6.02
CA ILE A 20 35.99 -9.09 -7.02
C ILE A 20 34.67 -8.76 -7.73
N GLY A 21 33.65 -9.61 -7.60
CA GLY A 21 32.32 -9.35 -8.18
C GLY A 21 31.22 -10.21 -7.55
N LYS A 22 29.97 -9.75 -7.62
CA LYS A 22 28.79 -10.53 -7.20
C LYS A 22 27.70 -10.36 -8.26
N GLY A 23 27.20 -11.47 -8.82
CA GLY A 23 26.19 -11.49 -9.87
C GLY A 23 24.99 -12.37 -9.51
N THR A 24 24.03 -12.47 -10.43
CA THR A 24 22.73 -13.17 -10.25
C THR A 24 22.88 -14.66 -9.96
N TYR A 25 23.89 -15.31 -10.54
CA TYR A 25 24.12 -16.76 -10.47
C TYR A 25 25.23 -17.17 -9.50
N GLY A 26 25.92 -16.20 -8.86
CA GLY A 26 27.05 -16.52 -7.99
C GLY A 26 28.01 -15.37 -7.68
N LYS A 27 29.10 -15.70 -6.98
CA LYS A 27 30.15 -14.74 -6.59
C LYS A 27 31.41 -14.96 -7.42
N VAL A 28 32.07 -13.87 -7.81
CA VAL A 28 33.33 -13.90 -8.54
C VAL A 28 34.48 -13.54 -7.60
N TYR A 29 35.48 -14.40 -7.53
CA TYR A 29 36.65 -14.25 -6.67
C TYR A 29 37.92 -14.08 -7.50
N ARG A 30 38.86 -13.27 -7.01
CA ARG A 30 40.26 -13.36 -7.46
C ARG A 30 40.88 -14.56 -6.78
N VAL A 31 41.54 -15.40 -7.56
CA VAL A 31 42.25 -16.59 -7.07
C VAL A 31 43.70 -16.60 -7.52
N THR A 32 44.54 -17.31 -6.78
CA THR A 32 45.95 -17.53 -7.11
C THR A 32 46.20 -19.03 -7.29
N ASN A 33 46.90 -19.39 -8.36
CA ASN A 33 47.30 -20.75 -8.63
C ASN A 33 48.42 -21.16 -7.68
N LYS A 34 48.27 -22.30 -7.01
CA LYS A 34 49.24 -22.82 -6.03
C LYS A 34 50.57 -23.27 -6.63
N THR A 35 50.59 -23.62 -7.92
CA THR A 35 51.75 -24.22 -8.58
C THR A 35 52.68 -23.19 -9.22
N ASP A 36 52.13 -22.15 -9.86
CA ASP A 36 52.89 -21.16 -10.61
C ASP A 36 52.67 -19.70 -10.12
N GLY A 37 51.80 -19.49 -9.12
CA GLY A 37 51.49 -18.18 -8.57
C GLY A 37 50.66 -17.27 -9.49
N SER A 38 50.22 -17.77 -10.66
CA SER A 38 49.40 -17.00 -11.60
C SER A 38 48.03 -16.65 -11.01
N GLN A 39 47.44 -15.54 -11.46
CA GLN A 39 46.14 -15.07 -10.96
C GLN A 39 45.03 -15.32 -11.98
N ALA A 40 43.83 -15.65 -11.47
CA ALA A 40 42.63 -15.86 -12.27
C ALA A 40 41.38 -15.30 -11.57
N ALA A 41 40.28 -15.21 -12.32
CA ALA A 41 38.95 -14.92 -11.79
C ALA A 41 38.13 -16.21 -11.73
N VAL A 42 37.47 -16.48 -10.61
CA VAL A 42 36.60 -17.66 -10.47
C VAL A 42 35.18 -17.23 -10.20
N LYS A 43 34.27 -17.59 -11.10
CA LYS A 43 32.82 -17.49 -10.90
C LYS A 43 32.36 -18.78 -10.21
N VAL A 44 32.00 -18.68 -8.94
CA VAL A 44 31.48 -19.80 -8.12
C VAL A 44 29.96 -19.79 -8.21
N LEU A 45 29.40 -20.89 -8.69
CA LEU A 45 27.98 -21.14 -8.87
C LEU A 45 27.53 -22.21 -7.87
N ASP A 46 26.41 -21.99 -7.19
CA ASP A 46 25.80 -22.99 -6.31
C ASP A 46 24.88 -23.90 -7.16
N PRO A 47 25.16 -25.22 -7.29
CA PRO A 47 24.35 -26.17 -8.04
C PRO A 47 23.05 -26.46 -7.26
N ILE A 48 21.92 -26.04 -7.79
CA ILE A 48 20.59 -26.21 -7.17
C ILE A 48 19.92 -27.57 -7.58
N ASN A 49 20.73 -28.53 -8.05
CA ASN A 49 20.45 -29.89 -8.60
C ASN A 49 20.39 -30.02 -10.13
N ASP A 50 20.79 -31.21 -10.61
CA ASP A 50 20.98 -31.72 -11.99
C ASP A 50 20.96 -30.71 -13.14
N VAL A 51 22.17 -30.19 -13.42
CA VAL A 51 22.65 -29.56 -14.66
C VAL A 51 21.63 -28.62 -15.32
N ASP A 52 21.59 -27.38 -14.84
CA ASP A 52 20.94 -26.27 -15.57
C ASP A 52 21.45 -26.23 -17.02
N GLU A 53 20.52 -26.33 -17.98
CA GLU A 53 20.81 -26.19 -19.42
C GLU A 53 21.55 -24.86 -19.72
N GLU A 54 21.34 -23.83 -18.90
CA GLU A 54 22.01 -22.53 -18.99
C GLU A 54 23.51 -22.60 -18.60
N ILE A 55 23.85 -23.36 -17.56
CA ILE A 55 25.25 -23.56 -17.14
C ILE A 55 25.99 -24.43 -18.16
N GLU A 56 25.34 -25.47 -18.67
CA GLU A 56 25.90 -26.30 -19.75
C GLU A 56 26.07 -25.47 -21.04
N ALA A 57 25.13 -24.57 -21.36
CA ALA A 57 25.26 -23.65 -22.48
C ALA A 57 26.41 -22.63 -22.29
N GLU A 58 26.52 -21.98 -21.12
CA GLU A 58 27.61 -21.04 -20.81
C GLU A 58 28.97 -21.74 -20.87
N TYR A 59 29.08 -22.94 -20.30
CA TYR A 59 30.29 -23.77 -20.38
C TYR A 59 30.66 -24.13 -21.83
N ASN A 60 29.70 -24.58 -22.63
CA ASN A 60 29.94 -24.96 -24.03
C ASN A 60 30.37 -23.77 -24.89
N ILE A 61 29.79 -22.58 -24.66
CA ILE A 61 30.18 -21.34 -25.34
C ILE A 61 31.60 -20.93 -24.92
N LEU A 62 31.89 -20.87 -23.62
CA LEU A 62 33.22 -20.52 -23.10
C LEU A 62 34.30 -21.48 -23.59
N ARG A 63 34.03 -22.79 -23.60
CA ARG A 63 34.97 -23.81 -24.09
C ARG A 63 35.24 -23.70 -25.59
N SER A 64 34.25 -23.33 -26.39
CA SER A 64 34.37 -23.28 -27.86
C SER A 64 34.93 -21.95 -28.38
N LEU A 65 34.74 -20.84 -27.65
CA LEU A 65 35.06 -19.48 -28.10
C LEU A 65 36.21 -18.78 -27.36
N SER A 66 36.84 -19.43 -26.37
CA SER A 66 37.90 -18.78 -25.55
C SER A 66 39.17 -18.36 -26.30
N ASN A 67 39.34 -18.79 -27.55
CA ASN A 67 40.54 -18.55 -28.35
C ASN A 67 40.39 -17.30 -29.24
N HIS A 68 40.06 -16.16 -28.63
CA HIS A 68 39.99 -14.88 -29.32
C HIS A 68 40.48 -13.74 -28.40
N PRO A 69 41.29 -12.78 -28.88
CA PRO A 69 41.86 -11.73 -28.03
C PRO A 69 40.82 -10.87 -27.31
N ASN A 70 39.65 -10.66 -27.93
CA ASN A 70 38.55 -9.85 -27.39
C ASN A 70 37.42 -10.65 -26.71
N VAL A 71 37.63 -11.93 -26.44
CA VAL A 71 36.74 -12.78 -25.62
C VAL A 71 37.55 -13.24 -24.42
N VAL A 72 36.94 -13.30 -23.23
CA VAL A 72 37.65 -13.76 -22.03
C VAL A 72 38.12 -15.20 -22.18
N LYS A 73 39.37 -15.44 -21.80
CA LYS A 73 39.93 -16.79 -21.85
C LYS A 73 39.34 -17.63 -20.72
N PHE A 74 38.97 -18.86 -21.05
CA PHE A 74 38.43 -19.86 -20.13
C PHE A 74 39.52 -20.89 -19.78
N PHE A 75 39.82 -21.05 -18.49
CA PHE A 75 40.86 -21.95 -18.01
C PHE A 75 40.31 -23.32 -17.61
N GLY A 76 39.04 -23.42 -17.23
CA GLY A 76 38.40 -24.70 -16.96
C GLY A 76 37.27 -24.61 -15.94
N MET A 77 36.62 -25.75 -15.72
CA MET A 77 35.52 -25.91 -14.77
C MET A 77 35.90 -26.97 -13.73
N PHE A 78 35.60 -26.69 -12.46
CA PHE A 78 35.94 -27.54 -11.33
C PHE A 78 34.72 -27.71 -10.42
N TYR A 79 34.67 -28.81 -9.66
CA TYR A 79 33.57 -29.08 -8.74
C TYR A 79 34.12 -29.35 -7.35
N LYS A 80 33.63 -28.59 -6.37
CA LYS A 80 33.97 -28.77 -4.97
C LYS A 80 32.82 -29.43 -4.24
N SER A 81 32.99 -30.65 -3.76
CA SER A 81 31.96 -31.32 -2.95
C SER A 81 31.93 -30.75 -1.53
N ASP A 82 30.77 -30.31 -1.06
CA ASP A 82 30.55 -29.95 0.35
C ASP A 82 29.39 -30.77 0.93
N LYS A 83 29.63 -31.42 2.08
CA LYS A 83 28.67 -32.32 2.74
C LYS A 83 27.57 -31.57 3.50
N LEU A 84 27.70 -30.25 3.71
CA LEU A 84 26.77 -29.40 4.48
C LEU A 84 26.02 -28.38 3.61
N SER A 85 26.63 -27.92 2.50
CA SER A 85 26.15 -26.78 1.68
C SER A 85 25.57 -27.17 0.31
N GLY A 86 25.70 -28.44 -0.11
CA GLY A 86 25.65 -28.82 -1.53
C GLY A 86 26.99 -28.57 -2.20
N GLY A 87 27.35 -29.31 -3.27
CA GLY A 87 28.61 -29.05 -3.98
C GLY A 87 28.66 -27.65 -4.61
N GLN A 88 29.78 -27.21 -5.16
CA GLN A 88 29.93 -25.90 -5.81
C GLN A 88 30.65 -26.03 -7.14
N LEU A 89 30.16 -25.32 -8.17
CA LEU A 89 30.79 -25.32 -9.49
C LEU A 89 31.63 -24.05 -9.67
N TRP A 90 32.88 -24.22 -10.10
CA TRP A 90 33.86 -23.14 -10.24
C TRP A 90 34.22 -23.00 -11.72
N LEU A 91 33.87 -21.87 -12.33
CA LEU A 91 34.31 -21.48 -13.67
C LEU A 91 35.52 -20.56 -13.55
N VAL A 92 36.69 -21.04 -13.98
CA VAL A 92 37.96 -20.31 -13.91
C VAL A 92 38.19 -19.57 -15.22
N LEU A 93 38.32 -18.25 -15.14
CA LEU A 93 38.41 -17.30 -16.24
C LEU A 93 39.65 -16.42 -16.08
N GLU A 94 40.07 -15.81 -17.19
CA GLU A 94 41.09 -14.77 -17.20
C GLU A 94 40.70 -13.57 -16.33
N LEU A 95 41.65 -13.15 -15.49
CA LEU A 95 41.47 -11.99 -14.62
C LEU A 95 41.75 -10.71 -15.40
N CYS A 96 40.71 -9.91 -15.64
CA CYS A 96 40.81 -8.60 -16.27
C CYS A 96 41.04 -7.52 -15.21
N ASN A 97 42.31 -7.28 -14.87
CA ASN A 97 42.70 -6.39 -13.75
C ASN A 97 42.32 -4.91 -13.92
N GLY A 98 42.00 -4.46 -15.13
CA GLY A 98 41.62 -3.08 -15.43
C GLY A 98 40.17 -2.71 -15.10
N GLY A 99 39.38 -3.64 -14.56
CA GLY A 99 37.97 -3.41 -14.22
C GLY A 99 37.06 -3.34 -15.45
N SER A 100 35.81 -2.91 -15.26
CA SER A 100 34.87 -2.72 -16.36
C SER A 100 35.01 -1.36 -17.02
N VAL A 101 34.63 -1.24 -18.29
CA VAL A 101 34.64 0.05 -18.99
C VAL A 101 33.71 1.06 -18.32
N THR A 102 32.56 0.62 -17.78
CA THR A 102 31.66 1.49 -17.00
C THR A 102 32.36 2.07 -15.76
N GLU A 103 33.20 1.30 -15.08
CA GLU A 103 33.97 1.76 -13.91
C GLU A 103 35.03 2.80 -14.31
N LEU A 104 35.71 2.60 -15.44
CA LEU A 104 36.66 3.57 -16.01
C LEU A 104 35.98 4.92 -16.29
N ILE A 105 34.82 4.91 -16.95
CA ILE A 105 34.10 6.15 -17.30
C ILE A 105 33.62 6.89 -16.06
N LYS A 106 33.05 6.17 -15.09
CA LYS A 106 32.62 6.77 -13.82
C LYS A 106 33.79 7.41 -13.08
N GLY A 107 34.95 6.76 -13.08
CA GLY A 107 36.19 7.32 -12.51
C GLY A 107 36.67 8.60 -13.21
N LEU A 108 36.53 8.68 -14.54
CA LEU A 108 36.86 9.89 -15.31
C LEU A 108 35.87 11.03 -15.08
N LEU A 109 34.56 10.74 -15.04
CA LEU A 109 33.53 11.76 -14.85
C LEU A 109 33.58 12.41 -13.47
N VAL A 110 33.93 11.65 -12.41
CA VAL A 110 34.19 12.21 -11.07
C VAL A 110 35.31 13.24 -11.09
N ARG A 111 36.28 13.10 -12.01
CA ARG A 111 37.39 14.04 -12.24
C ARG A 111 37.04 15.17 -13.22
N GLY A 112 35.80 15.24 -13.70
CA GLY A 112 35.38 16.18 -14.74
C GLY A 112 35.99 15.91 -16.11
N GLN A 113 36.54 14.71 -16.33
CA GLN A 113 37.16 14.28 -17.60
C GLN A 113 36.21 13.35 -18.36
N ARG A 114 36.47 13.17 -19.67
CA ARG A 114 35.74 12.23 -20.54
C ARG A 114 36.72 11.40 -21.36
N LEU A 115 36.27 10.23 -21.82
CA LEU A 115 37.05 9.43 -22.78
C LEU A 115 37.19 10.17 -24.11
N LEU A 116 38.38 10.10 -24.68
CA LEU A 116 38.65 10.64 -26.01
C LEU A 116 38.06 9.72 -27.08
N GLU A 117 37.53 10.30 -28.16
CA GLU A 117 36.93 9.55 -29.27
C GLU A 117 37.81 8.43 -29.86
N PRO A 118 39.14 8.58 -30.02
CA PRO A 118 40.00 7.49 -30.47
C PRO A 118 40.02 6.29 -29.52
N VAL A 119 39.91 6.53 -28.20
CA VAL A 119 39.86 5.47 -27.18
C VAL A 119 38.48 4.80 -27.18
N ILE A 120 37.40 5.58 -27.31
CA ILE A 120 36.03 5.06 -27.50
C ILE A 120 35.97 4.18 -28.75
N SER A 121 36.54 4.65 -29.87
CA SER A 121 36.65 3.91 -31.12
C SER A 121 37.40 2.59 -30.94
N TYR A 122 38.52 2.58 -30.22
CA TYR A 122 39.29 1.36 -29.93
C TYR A 122 38.50 0.34 -29.10
N ILE A 123 37.81 0.79 -28.05
CA ILE A 123 36.97 -0.07 -27.19
C ILE A 123 35.82 -0.68 -28.02
N LEU A 124 35.12 0.13 -28.82
CA LEU A 124 34.02 -0.34 -29.66
C LEU A 124 34.51 -1.25 -30.80
N CYS A 125 35.67 -0.98 -31.40
CA CYS A 125 36.31 -1.84 -32.39
C CYS A 125 36.60 -3.22 -31.80
N SER A 126 37.20 -3.25 -30.60
CA SER A 126 37.52 -4.49 -29.89
C SER A 126 36.27 -5.29 -29.52
N ALA A 127 35.21 -4.62 -29.05
CA ALA A 127 33.92 -5.26 -28.80
C ALA A 127 33.28 -5.81 -30.10
N LEU A 128 33.36 -5.08 -31.22
CA LEU A 128 32.89 -5.55 -32.53
C LEU A 128 33.66 -6.78 -33.02
N LEU A 129 34.99 -6.84 -32.83
CA LEU A 129 35.80 -8.02 -33.18
C LEU A 129 35.39 -9.23 -32.34
N GLY A 130 35.14 -9.03 -31.04
CA GLY A 130 34.57 -10.07 -30.17
C GLY A 130 33.20 -10.55 -30.63
N LEU A 131 32.27 -9.63 -30.93
CA LEU A 131 30.93 -9.94 -31.44
C LEU A 131 30.97 -10.63 -32.80
N GLN A 132 31.90 -10.24 -33.69
CA GLN A 132 32.08 -10.90 -34.99
C GLN A 132 32.49 -12.36 -34.79
N HIS A 133 33.39 -12.62 -33.85
CA HIS A 133 33.81 -13.98 -33.50
C HIS A 133 32.63 -14.82 -32.97
N LEU A 134 31.79 -14.26 -32.10
CA LEU A 134 30.56 -14.89 -31.61
C LEU A 134 29.58 -15.19 -32.75
N HIS A 135 29.29 -14.18 -33.58
CA HIS A 135 28.30 -14.27 -34.67
C HIS A 135 28.72 -15.24 -35.77
N ASN A 136 30.01 -15.31 -36.11
CA ASN A 136 30.56 -16.28 -37.07
C ASN A 136 30.39 -17.73 -36.58
N ASN A 137 30.40 -17.95 -35.26
CA ASN A 137 30.10 -19.23 -34.63
C ASN A 137 28.60 -19.43 -34.33
N ARG A 138 27.73 -18.58 -34.89
CA ARG A 138 26.27 -18.58 -34.72
C ARG A 138 25.82 -18.40 -33.27
N ILE A 139 26.58 -17.65 -32.48
CA ILE A 139 26.26 -17.34 -31.09
C ILE A 139 25.89 -15.85 -30.98
N ILE A 140 24.82 -15.55 -30.25
CA ILE A 140 24.38 -14.18 -29.93
C ILE A 140 24.63 -13.91 -28.44
N HIS A 141 25.11 -12.71 -28.10
CA HIS A 141 25.53 -12.38 -26.73
C HIS A 141 24.35 -11.99 -25.84
N ARG A 142 23.42 -11.16 -26.33
CA ARG A 142 22.18 -10.70 -25.68
C ARG A 142 22.34 -9.82 -24.41
N ASP A 143 23.56 -9.50 -23.98
CA ASP A 143 23.81 -8.63 -22.82
C ASP A 143 25.06 -7.75 -22.98
N VAL A 144 25.23 -7.13 -24.14
CA VAL A 144 26.35 -6.21 -24.41
C VAL A 144 26.09 -4.87 -23.70
N LYS A 145 26.94 -4.54 -22.72
CA LYS A 145 26.91 -3.30 -21.93
C LYS A 145 28.29 -2.99 -21.38
N GLY A 146 28.55 -1.76 -20.94
CA GLY A 146 29.88 -1.37 -20.43
C GLY A 146 30.39 -2.19 -19.24
N ASN A 147 29.50 -2.78 -18.43
CA ASN A 147 29.88 -3.66 -17.31
C ASN A 147 30.38 -5.03 -17.76
N ASN A 148 29.99 -5.49 -18.96
CA ASN A 148 30.38 -6.77 -19.54
C ASN A 148 31.50 -6.62 -20.59
N ILE A 149 32.09 -5.43 -20.67
CA ILE A 149 33.34 -5.18 -21.39
C ILE A 149 34.40 -4.91 -20.32
N LEU A 150 35.30 -5.86 -20.11
CA LEU A 150 36.38 -5.74 -19.14
C LEU A 150 37.70 -5.35 -19.79
N LEU A 151 38.54 -4.70 -19.00
CA LEU A 151 39.83 -4.17 -19.41
C LEU A 151 40.98 -4.93 -18.74
N THR A 152 42.08 -5.12 -19.46
CA THR A 152 43.34 -5.59 -18.87
C THR A 152 44.25 -4.40 -18.57
N THR A 153 45.22 -4.58 -17.67
CA THR A 153 46.20 -3.55 -17.31
C THR A 153 47.06 -3.10 -18.48
N GLU A 154 47.19 -3.94 -19.51
CA GLU A 154 47.91 -3.66 -20.76
C GLU A 154 47.04 -2.95 -21.80
N GLY A 155 45.80 -2.58 -21.45
CA GLY A 155 44.84 -1.93 -22.35
C GLY A 155 44.08 -2.89 -23.26
N GLY A 156 44.07 -4.20 -22.96
CA GLY A 156 43.25 -5.18 -23.67
C GLY A 156 41.77 -5.02 -23.34
N VAL A 157 40.88 -5.31 -24.30
CA VAL A 157 39.42 -5.17 -24.17
C VAL A 157 38.75 -6.51 -24.45
N LYS A 158 37.97 -7.03 -23.49
CA LYS A 158 37.39 -8.39 -23.53
C LYS A 158 35.90 -8.39 -23.21
N LEU A 159 35.13 -9.12 -24.01
CA LEU A 159 33.74 -9.46 -23.73
C LEU A 159 33.65 -10.58 -22.69
N VAL A 160 32.76 -10.40 -21.72
CA VAL A 160 32.52 -11.35 -20.62
C VAL A 160 31.02 -11.61 -20.41
N ASP A 161 30.71 -12.61 -19.58
CA ASP A 161 29.37 -12.99 -19.12
C ASP A 161 28.44 -13.53 -20.21
N PHE A 162 28.53 -14.85 -20.44
CA PHE A 162 27.76 -15.56 -21.45
C PHE A 162 26.54 -16.31 -20.86
N GLY A 163 26.18 -16.03 -19.60
CA GLY A 163 25.09 -16.72 -18.90
C GLY A 163 23.72 -16.60 -19.56
N VAL A 164 23.52 -15.55 -20.37
CA VAL A 164 22.31 -15.38 -21.21
C VAL A 164 22.61 -15.45 -22.70
N SER A 165 23.76 -15.96 -23.14
CA SER A 165 24.08 -16.13 -24.56
C SER A 165 23.36 -17.35 -25.16
N ALA A 166 23.20 -17.41 -26.49
CA ALA A 166 22.54 -18.54 -27.14
C ALA A 166 23.11 -18.87 -28.53
N GLN A 167 23.11 -20.15 -28.88
CA GLN A 167 23.46 -20.66 -30.21
C GLN A 167 22.23 -20.68 -31.14
N LEU A 168 22.34 -20.24 -32.40
CA LEU A 168 21.24 -20.27 -33.37
C LEU A 168 21.11 -21.69 -33.98
N THR A 169 19.97 -22.39 -33.78
CA THR A 169 19.72 -23.76 -34.28
C THR A 169 19.13 -23.81 -35.70
N SER A 170 19.40 -24.90 -36.43
CA SER A 170 19.39 -24.97 -37.91
C SER A 170 18.03 -25.04 -38.64
N ALA A 171 16.88 -24.76 -38.02
CA ALA A 171 15.59 -24.81 -38.73
C ALA A 171 15.06 -23.44 -39.22
N ARG A 172 15.60 -22.32 -38.71
CA ARG A 172 15.45 -20.92 -39.19
C ARG A 172 16.29 -20.06 -38.24
N LEU A 173 17.24 -19.27 -38.75
CA LEU A 173 18.21 -18.47 -37.97
C LEU A 173 17.57 -17.32 -37.14
N ARG A 174 16.61 -17.60 -36.25
CA ARG A 174 15.88 -16.59 -35.46
C ARG A 174 15.51 -17.09 -34.05
N ARG A 175 15.42 -16.20 -33.05
CA ARG A 175 15.07 -16.48 -31.62
C ARG A 175 13.87 -15.65 -31.16
N ASN A 176 13.16 -16.07 -30.10
CA ASN A 176 11.89 -15.48 -29.63
C ASN A 176 11.79 -15.20 -28.12
N THR A 177 12.91 -15.11 -27.39
CA THR A 177 12.95 -14.94 -25.92
C THR A 177 13.33 -13.50 -25.52
N SER A 178 12.68 -12.89 -24.51
CA SER A 178 13.05 -11.53 -24.05
C SER A 178 14.03 -11.58 -22.86
N VAL A 179 15.35 -11.55 -23.14
CA VAL A 179 16.41 -11.65 -22.11
C VAL A 179 17.48 -10.59 -22.37
N GLY A 180 17.96 -9.92 -21.32
CA GLY A 180 19.01 -8.89 -21.38
C GLY A 180 18.84 -7.77 -20.34
N THR A 181 19.79 -6.84 -20.26
CA THR A 181 19.66 -5.68 -19.35
C THR A 181 18.74 -4.58 -19.93
N PRO A 182 17.65 -4.18 -19.25
CA PRO A 182 16.54 -3.40 -19.84
C PRO A 182 16.87 -2.14 -20.64
N PHE A 183 17.90 -1.37 -20.25
CA PHE A 183 18.25 -0.13 -20.95
C PHE A 183 19.04 -0.33 -22.25
N TRP A 184 19.69 -1.48 -22.41
CA TRP A 184 20.46 -1.85 -23.60
C TRP A 184 19.69 -2.78 -24.55
N MET A 185 18.54 -3.31 -24.12
CA MET A 185 17.72 -4.22 -24.93
C MET A 185 17.22 -3.56 -26.21
N ALA A 186 17.31 -4.31 -27.31
CA ALA A 186 16.83 -3.89 -28.61
C ALA A 186 15.28 -3.94 -28.70
N PRO A 187 14.63 -3.05 -29.46
CA PRO A 187 13.18 -3.02 -29.60
C PRO A 187 12.59 -4.37 -30.03
N GLU A 188 13.27 -5.09 -30.91
CA GLU A 188 12.84 -6.40 -31.39
C GLU A 188 12.95 -7.51 -30.32
N VAL A 189 13.88 -7.40 -29.38
CA VAL A 189 14.00 -8.34 -28.24
C VAL A 189 12.88 -8.09 -27.22
N ILE A 190 12.51 -6.82 -27.02
CA ILE A 190 11.38 -6.42 -26.17
C ILE A 190 10.05 -6.83 -26.81
N ALA A 191 9.93 -6.75 -28.14
CA ALA A 191 8.71 -7.08 -28.87
C ALA A 191 8.35 -8.58 -28.83
N CYS A 192 9.33 -9.48 -28.66
CA CYS A 192 9.09 -10.92 -28.51
C CYS A 192 8.28 -11.28 -27.26
N GLU A 193 8.24 -10.43 -26.25
CA GLU A 193 7.38 -10.59 -25.07
C GLU A 193 5.90 -10.30 -25.39
N GLN A 194 5.63 -9.52 -26.44
CA GLN A 194 4.28 -9.05 -26.80
C GLN A 194 3.66 -9.80 -28.00
N GLN A 195 4.47 -10.51 -28.81
CA GLN A 195 4.02 -11.22 -30.02
C GLN A 195 4.82 -12.51 -30.26
N TYR A 196 4.18 -13.68 -30.12
CA TYR A 196 4.81 -15.01 -30.19
C TYR A 196 5.38 -15.39 -31.57
N ASP A 197 4.95 -14.74 -32.67
CA ASP A 197 5.47 -14.98 -34.03
C ASP A 197 6.69 -14.10 -34.38
N TYR A 198 7.07 -13.18 -33.49
CA TYR A 198 8.19 -12.28 -33.72
C TYR A 198 9.52 -12.94 -33.35
N SER A 199 10.52 -12.82 -34.20
CA SER A 199 11.83 -13.43 -33.96
C SER A 199 12.96 -12.56 -34.47
N TYR A 200 14.10 -12.57 -33.76
CA TYR A 200 15.23 -11.68 -33.99
C TYR A 200 16.54 -12.45 -34.22
N ASP A 201 17.56 -11.77 -34.77
CA ASP A 201 18.88 -12.33 -35.11
C ASP A 201 20.02 -11.64 -34.32
N ALA A 202 21.26 -11.88 -34.73
CA ALA A 202 22.47 -11.36 -34.10
C ALA A 202 22.57 -9.81 -34.07
N ARG A 203 21.74 -9.09 -34.83
CA ARG A 203 21.76 -7.62 -34.87
C ARG A 203 21.21 -6.98 -33.59
N CYS A 204 20.57 -7.74 -32.69
CA CYS A 204 20.22 -7.25 -31.36
C CYS A 204 21.47 -6.82 -30.55
N ASP A 205 22.61 -7.49 -30.73
CA ASP A 205 23.88 -7.12 -30.10
C ASP A 205 24.40 -5.77 -30.66
N VAL A 206 24.10 -5.45 -31.92
CA VAL A 206 24.48 -4.18 -32.56
C VAL A 206 23.74 -2.99 -31.92
N TRP A 207 22.46 -3.16 -31.60
CA TRP A 207 21.71 -2.13 -30.86
C TRP A 207 22.29 -1.94 -29.46
N SER A 208 22.55 -3.03 -28.75
CA SER A 208 23.12 -3.04 -27.41
C SER A 208 24.49 -2.33 -27.39
N LEU A 209 25.31 -2.56 -28.43
CA LEU A 209 26.56 -1.83 -28.64
C LEU A 209 26.35 -0.34 -28.92
N GLY A 210 25.31 0.04 -29.68
CA GLY A 210 24.95 1.44 -29.91
C GLY A 210 24.56 2.19 -28.63
N ILE A 211 23.84 1.52 -27.73
CA ILE A 211 23.54 2.06 -26.39
C ILE A 211 24.82 2.14 -25.54
N THR A 212 25.67 1.12 -25.62
CA THR A 212 26.99 1.14 -24.96
C THR A 212 27.84 2.31 -25.45
N ALA A 213 27.83 2.64 -26.75
CA ALA A 213 28.54 3.80 -27.28
C ALA A 213 28.05 5.13 -26.68
N ILE A 214 26.75 5.26 -26.42
CA ILE A 214 26.18 6.41 -25.68
C ILE A 214 26.67 6.40 -24.23
N GLU A 215 26.66 5.24 -23.56
CA GLU A 215 27.20 5.10 -22.20
C GLU A 215 28.68 5.52 -22.12
N LEU A 216 29.52 5.15 -23.11
CA LEU A 216 30.93 5.55 -23.19
C LEU A 216 31.14 7.07 -23.29
N ALA A 217 30.19 7.76 -23.92
CA ALA A 217 30.26 9.19 -24.22
C ALA A 217 29.64 10.05 -23.11
N ASP A 218 28.43 9.70 -22.70
CA ASP A 218 27.59 10.48 -21.79
C ASP A 218 27.74 10.05 -20.32
N GLY A 219 28.25 8.84 -20.05
CA GLY A 219 28.47 8.30 -18.70
C GLY A 219 27.41 7.29 -18.23
N ASP A 220 26.20 7.42 -18.76
CA ASP A 220 25.06 6.58 -18.44
C ASP A 220 24.29 6.25 -19.74
N PRO A 221 23.62 5.08 -19.82
CA PRO A 221 22.76 4.78 -20.96
C PRO A 221 21.55 5.75 -21.02
N PRO A 222 20.90 5.87 -22.19
CA PRO A 222 19.64 6.59 -22.31
C PRO A 222 18.60 6.04 -21.32
N LEU A 223 17.77 6.94 -20.77
CA LEU A 223 16.68 6.60 -19.85
C LEU A 223 17.14 6.02 -18.48
N ALA A 224 18.43 6.11 -18.11
CA ALA A 224 18.94 5.63 -16.82
C ALA A 224 18.21 6.20 -15.58
N GLU A 225 17.63 7.39 -15.69
CA GLU A 225 16.83 8.05 -14.64
C GLU A 225 15.41 7.44 -14.46
N LEU A 226 14.98 6.60 -15.40
CA LEU A 226 13.68 5.94 -15.35
C LEU A 226 13.80 4.55 -14.75
N HIS A 227 12.73 4.10 -14.08
CA HIS A 227 12.62 2.72 -13.65
C HIS A 227 12.76 1.75 -14.86
N PRO A 228 13.51 0.65 -14.78
CA PRO A 228 13.80 -0.25 -15.91
C PRO A 228 12.56 -0.67 -16.71
N VAL A 229 11.47 -1.03 -16.01
CA VAL A 229 10.18 -1.38 -16.63
C VAL A 229 9.60 -0.23 -17.47
N LYS A 230 9.71 1.03 -17.01
CA LYS A 230 9.26 2.20 -17.78
C LYS A 230 10.13 2.44 -19.02
N ALA A 231 11.41 2.07 -18.97
CA ALA A 231 12.30 2.15 -20.13
C ALA A 231 11.88 1.13 -21.21
N LEU A 232 11.53 -0.10 -20.83
CA LEU A 232 11.05 -1.14 -21.77
C LEU A 232 9.80 -0.70 -22.56
N PHE A 233 8.88 0.06 -21.94
CA PHE A 233 7.74 0.63 -22.68
C PHE A 233 8.10 1.77 -23.62
N LYS A 234 9.17 2.52 -23.33
CA LYS A 234 9.57 3.71 -24.08
C LYS A 234 10.51 3.38 -25.24
N ILE A 235 11.39 2.39 -25.11
CA ILE A 235 12.38 2.02 -26.14
C ILE A 235 11.71 1.72 -27.51
N PRO A 236 10.63 0.91 -27.60
CA PRO A 236 9.95 0.68 -28.88
C PRO A 236 9.20 1.91 -29.43
N ARG A 237 8.73 2.82 -28.56
CA ARG A 237 7.81 3.92 -28.91
C ARG A 237 8.51 5.26 -29.20
N ASN A 238 9.56 5.59 -28.45
CA ASN A 238 10.31 6.83 -28.60
C ASN A 238 11.20 6.81 -29.84
N PRO A 239 11.55 7.95 -30.45
CA PRO A 239 12.59 7.98 -31.48
C PRO A 239 13.91 7.36 -30.97
N SER A 240 14.73 6.84 -31.88
CA SER A 240 16.04 6.26 -31.54
C SER A 240 16.87 7.25 -30.70
N PRO A 241 17.47 6.80 -29.59
CA PRO A 241 18.18 7.71 -28.71
C PRO A 241 19.43 8.28 -29.39
N THR A 242 19.80 9.49 -28.98
CA THR A 242 21.01 10.20 -29.42
C THR A 242 21.81 10.67 -28.20
N LEU A 243 23.05 11.09 -28.42
CA LEU A 243 23.87 11.72 -27.38
C LEU A 243 23.18 12.97 -26.79
N ARG A 244 23.44 13.27 -25.52
CA ARG A 244 22.88 14.46 -24.84
C ARG A 244 23.27 15.77 -25.52
N ASN A 245 24.52 15.87 -25.97
CA ASN A 245 25.07 17.05 -26.67
C ASN A 245 25.79 16.61 -27.97
N PRO A 246 25.06 16.28 -29.06
CA PRO A 246 25.67 15.74 -30.28
C PRO A 246 26.70 16.67 -30.95
N GLU A 247 26.56 17.98 -30.74
CA GLU A 247 27.47 19.02 -31.25
C GLU A 247 28.91 18.90 -30.71
N GLN A 248 29.08 18.23 -29.56
CA GLN A 248 30.38 18.06 -28.88
C GLN A 248 31.19 16.88 -29.43
N TRP A 249 30.60 16.10 -30.34
CA TRP A 249 31.16 14.86 -30.86
C TRP A 249 31.27 14.92 -32.38
N CYS A 250 32.23 14.19 -32.95
CA CYS A 250 32.42 14.19 -34.38
C CYS A 250 31.22 13.58 -35.10
N ARG A 251 30.92 14.10 -36.30
CA ARG A 251 29.80 13.61 -37.13
C ARG A 251 29.91 12.11 -37.42
N SER A 252 31.14 11.59 -37.51
CA SER A 252 31.40 10.16 -37.71
C SER A 252 30.92 9.31 -36.53
N PHE A 253 31.12 9.76 -35.29
CA PHE A 253 30.67 9.06 -34.09
C PHE A 253 29.14 9.08 -33.95
N CYS A 254 28.53 10.25 -34.15
CA CYS A 254 27.07 10.40 -34.16
C CYS A 254 26.42 9.53 -35.26
N HIS A 255 27.06 9.45 -36.44
CA HIS A 255 26.61 8.58 -37.52
C HIS A 255 26.74 7.09 -37.15
N PHE A 256 27.84 6.68 -36.52
CA PHE A 256 28.01 5.29 -36.03
C PHE A 256 26.90 4.88 -35.05
N ILE A 257 26.57 5.74 -34.08
CA ILE A 257 25.47 5.52 -33.13
C ILE A 257 24.14 5.42 -33.88
N GLY A 258 23.89 6.32 -34.84
CA GLY A 258 22.68 6.29 -35.67
C GLY A 258 22.51 5.00 -36.48
N GLN A 259 23.61 4.45 -37.00
CA GLN A 259 23.61 3.16 -37.70
C GLN A 259 23.32 1.99 -36.76
N CYS A 260 23.84 2.02 -35.53
CA CYS A 260 23.58 0.97 -34.54
C CYS A 260 22.13 0.98 -34.02
N LEU A 261 21.50 2.16 -33.94
CA LEU A 261 20.18 2.38 -33.35
C LEU A 261 19.04 2.47 -34.39
N ILE A 262 19.21 1.83 -35.55
CA ILE A 262 18.12 1.59 -36.51
C ILE A 262 17.14 0.60 -35.87
N LYS A 263 15.87 1.02 -35.70
CA LYS A 263 14.85 0.20 -35.03
C LYS A 263 14.44 -1.02 -35.82
N ASP A 264 14.32 -0.89 -37.14
CA ASP A 264 14.12 -2.02 -38.02
C ASP A 264 15.41 -2.85 -38.06
N PHE A 265 15.40 -4.00 -37.38
CA PHE A 265 16.59 -4.83 -37.27
C PHE A 265 17.00 -5.41 -38.63
N GLU A 266 16.09 -5.60 -39.60
CA GLU A 266 16.44 -6.08 -40.93
C GLU A 266 17.20 -5.03 -41.75
N ALA A 267 16.97 -3.74 -41.46
CA ALA A 267 17.71 -2.61 -42.02
C ALA A 267 18.99 -2.26 -41.22
N ARG A 268 19.14 -2.78 -40.00
CA ARG A 268 20.32 -2.53 -39.15
C ARG A 268 21.55 -3.24 -39.71
N PRO A 269 22.72 -2.58 -39.82
CA PRO A 269 23.93 -3.20 -40.35
C PRO A 269 24.41 -4.35 -39.45
N SER A 270 25.08 -5.33 -40.05
CA SER A 270 25.77 -6.39 -39.29
C SER A 270 27.08 -5.89 -38.70
N VAL A 271 27.62 -6.62 -37.72
CA VAL A 271 28.91 -6.34 -37.09
C VAL A 271 30.03 -6.19 -38.13
N THR A 272 30.07 -7.06 -39.16
CA THR A 272 31.05 -6.98 -40.25
C THR A 272 30.95 -5.67 -41.03
N HIS A 273 29.75 -5.14 -41.24
CA HIS A 273 29.59 -3.84 -41.91
C HIS A 273 30.00 -2.67 -41.00
N LEU A 274 29.77 -2.77 -39.69
CA LEU A 274 30.17 -1.73 -38.73
C LEU A 274 31.68 -1.67 -38.50
N LEU A 275 32.41 -2.77 -38.64
CA LEU A 275 33.88 -2.76 -38.60
C LEU A 275 34.48 -1.90 -39.72
N GLU A 276 33.80 -1.80 -40.86
CA GLU A 276 34.21 -0.96 -42.00
C GLU A 276 33.86 0.53 -41.83
N HIS A 277 33.14 0.89 -40.76
CA HIS A 277 32.65 2.25 -40.56
C HIS A 277 33.81 3.25 -40.30
N PRO A 278 33.79 4.48 -40.85
CA PRO A 278 34.88 5.45 -40.71
C PRO A 278 35.30 5.74 -39.25
N PHE A 279 34.34 5.80 -38.32
CA PHE A 279 34.59 5.96 -36.88
C PHE A 279 35.33 4.78 -36.24
N ILE A 280 35.23 3.56 -36.80
CA ILE A 280 35.93 2.37 -36.31
C ILE A 280 37.28 2.20 -37.03
N LYS A 281 37.35 2.55 -38.33
CA LYS A 281 38.59 2.53 -39.12
C LYS A 281 39.69 3.43 -38.57
N GLN A 282 39.37 4.53 -37.88
CA GLN A 282 40.38 5.39 -37.27
C GLN A 282 41.19 4.74 -36.13
N ALA A 283 40.74 3.60 -35.60
CA ALA A 283 41.49 2.78 -34.64
C ALA A 283 42.44 1.79 -35.33
N HIS A 284 42.24 1.47 -36.61
CA HIS A 284 43.11 0.56 -37.37
C HIS A 284 44.47 1.20 -37.65
N GLY A 285 45.57 0.45 -37.45
CA GLY A 285 46.93 0.94 -37.63
C GLY A 285 47.49 1.75 -36.45
N LYS A 286 46.76 1.81 -35.33
CA LYS A 286 47.20 2.39 -34.04
C LYS A 286 47.30 1.33 -32.95
N ASP A 287 47.66 0.12 -33.35
CA ASP A 287 47.60 -1.11 -32.55
C ASP A 287 48.55 -1.13 -31.34
N VAL A 288 49.43 -0.13 -31.22
CA VAL A 288 50.32 0.07 -30.08
C VAL A 288 49.96 1.32 -29.28
N ALA A 289 49.59 2.42 -29.95
CA ALA A 289 49.38 3.72 -29.31
C ALA A 289 48.07 3.81 -28.51
N LEU A 290 46.95 3.29 -29.03
CA LEU A 290 45.65 3.36 -28.34
C LEU A 290 45.54 2.42 -27.13
N PRO A 291 46.04 1.17 -27.18
CA PRO A 291 46.10 0.31 -26.00
C PRO A 291 47.00 0.90 -24.90
N GLN A 292 48.14 1.50 -25.25
CA GLN A 292 49.00 2.18 -24.28
C GLN A 292 48.33 3.40 -23.62
N GLN A 293 47.56 4.18 -24.39
CA GLN A 293 46.76 5.28 -23.84
C GLN A 293 45.67 4.77 -22.88
N LEU A 294 44.99 3.67 -23.23
CA LEU A 294 44.01 3.05 -22.36
C LEU A 294 44.65 2.47 -21.09
N ALA A 295 45.80 1.81 -21.22
CA ALA A 295 46.59 1.30 -20.10
C ALA A 295 47.02 2.42 -19.14
N ALA A 296 47.47 3.56 -19.66
CA ALA A 296 47.82 4.73 -18.86
C ALA A 296 46.62 5.28 -18.08
N LEU A 297 45.43 5.35 -18.70
CA LEU A 297 44.19 5.77 -18.02
C LEU A 297 43.76 4.80 -16.92
N ILE A 298 43.92 3.49 -17.15
CA ILE A 298 43.64 2.44 -16.15
C ILE A 298 44.60 2.57 -14.98
N GLN A 299 45.90 2.74 -15.25
CA GLN A 299 46.92 2.85 -14.20
C GLN A 299 46.73 4.10 -13.35
N GLU A 300 46.44 5.25 -13.96
CA GLU A 300 46.10 6.48 -13.24
C GLU A 300 44.88 6.28 -12.31
N GLN A 301 43.87 5.54 -12.77
CA GLN A 301 42.68 5.23 -11.97
C GLN A 301 43.00 4.28 -10.80
N GLN A 302 43.87 3.29 -10.99
CA GLN A 302 44.27 2.34 -9.94
C GLN A 302 45.16 2.99 -8.87
N ASP A 303 46.09 3.86 -9.25
CA ASP A 303 46.97 4.58 -8.32
C ASP A 303 46.17 5.50 -7.36
N LEU A 304 45.09 6.11 -7.86
CA LEU A 304 44.15 6.88 -7.05
C LEU A 304 43.29 6.00 -6.11
N GLY A 305 42.96 4.77 -6.52
CA GLY A 305 42.26 3.78 -5.67
C GLY A 305 43.12 3.29 -4.50
N PHE A 306 44.45 3.22 -4.68
CA PHE A 306 45.40 2.81 -3.64
C PHE A 306 45.51 3.84 -2.50
N VAL A 307 45.38 5.14 -2.81
CA VAL A 307 45.39 6.23 -1.80
C VAL A 307 44.13 6.22 -0.91
N ILE A 308 43.00 5.70 -1.42
CA ILE A 308 41.74 5.58 -0.66
C ILE A 308 41.71 4.28 0.19
N SER A 309 42.41 3.23 -0.24
CA SER A 309 42.48 1.92 0.44
C SER A 309 43.26 1.94 1.77
N LEU A 310 44.29 2.79 1.89
CA LEU A 310 45.12 2.91 3.10
C LEU A 310 44.37 3.44 4.34
N ALA A 311 43.13 3.92 4.20
CA ALA A 311 42.29 4.33 5.32
C ALA A 311 41.43 3.20 5.92
N SER A 312 41.43 1.98 5.34
CA SER A 312 40.46 0.93 5.70
C SER A 312 41.02 -0.38 6.27
N HIS A 313 42.33 -0.53 6.46
CA HIS A 313 42.91 -1.75 7.04
C HIS A 313 43.64 -1.51 8.36
N ARG A 314 42.90 -1.36 9.46
CA ARG A 314 43.33 -1.75 10.82
C ARG A 314 42.11 -2.10 11.68
N HIS A 315 41.80 -3.39 11.79
CA HIS A 315 41.22 -3.98 12.99
C HIS A 315 41.88 -5.33 13.21
N GLU A 316 42.45 -5.54 14.39
CA GLU A 316 42.08 -6.64 15.28
C GLU A 316 42.99 -6.62 16.52
N ARG A 317 42.39 -6.36 17.68
CA ARG A 317 42.82 -6.97 18.93
C ARG A 317 41.65 -7.10 19.90
N ILE A 318 41.60 -8.28 20.49
CA ILE A 318 40.51 -8.86 21.26
C ILE A 318 40.58 -8.44 22.74
N ASN A 319 39.38 -8.24 23.30
CA ASN A 319 38.91 -8.51 24.67
C ASN A 319 38.74 -7.43 25.76
N THR A 320 37.49 -7.45 26.24
CA THR A 320 36.96 -7.31 27.60
C THR A 320 36.93 -5.94 28.27
N ARG A 321 35.71 -5.40 28.44
CA ARG A 321 35.03 -5.25 29.75
C ARG A 321 33.58 -4.73 29.58
N LYS A 322 32.63 -5.42 30.23
CA LYS A 322 31.33 -4.88 30.70
C LYS A 322 31.63 -3.65 31.59
N THR A 323 30.82 -2.59 31.71
CA THR A 323 29.40 -2.49 32.09
C THR A 323 29.03 -0.99 31.92
N LEU A 324 27.88 -0.56 31.41
CA LEU A 324 26.65 -0.27 32.18
C LEU A 324 25.61 0.25 31.17
N ILE A 325 24.49 -0.46 31.01
CA ILE A 325 23.28 0.03 30.32
C ILE A 325 22.30 0.49 31.40
N ILE A 326 21.75 1.69 31.19
CA ILE A 326 20.70 2.31 32.01
C ILE A 326 19.40 1.55 31.80
N GLU A 327 18.76 1.15 32.90
CA GLU A 327 17.52 0.37 32.94
C GLU A 327 16.34 1.12 32.28
N SER A 328 15.85 0.55 31.18
CA SER A 328 14.42 0.49 30.83
C SER A 328 14.08 -0.98 30.56
N SER A 329 12.87 -1.42 30.92
CA SER A 329 12.47 -2.84 30.99
C SER A 329 12.85 -3.66 29.73
N PRO A 330 13.65 -4.74 29.84
CA PRO A 330 14.32 -5.33 28.67
C PRO A 330 13.45 -6.15 27.70
N ASP A 331 12.19 -6.46 28.01
CA ASP A 331 11.48 -7.61 27.40
C ASP A 331 10.34 -7.25 26.41
N ASP A 332 10.20 -5.98 25.99
CA ASP A 332 9.07 -5.55 25.12
C ASP A 332 9.37 -5.58 23.60
N ASP A 333 10.64 -5.57 23.20
CA ASP A 333 11.08 -5.66 21.78
C ASP A 333 11.99 -6.87 21.56
N LEU A 334 11.54 -7.79 20.69
CA LEU A 334 12.21 -9.07 20.44
C LEU A 334 13.57 -8.93 19.75
N VAL A 335 13.90 -7.76 19.20
CA VAL A 335 15.21 -7.49 18.56
C VAL A 335 16.33 -7.34 19.61
N ASN A 336 15.99 -7.04 20.87
CA ASN A 336 16.98 -6.80 21.94
C ASN A 336 17.44 -8.07 22.66
N LEU A 337 16.94 -9.25 22.26
CA LEU A 337 17.25 -10.52 22.90
C LEU A 337 18.68 -10.99 22.56
N GLU A 338 19.51 -11.26 23.58
CA GLU A 338 20.90 -11.71 23.44
C GLU A 338 21.04 -13.24 23.26
N PHE A 339 20.59 -13.86 22.16
CA PHE A 339 20.81 -15.32 21.95
C PHE A 339 21.12 -15.75 20.50
N LEU A 340 21.70 -16.97 20.41
CA LEU A 340 22.50 -17.64 19.37
C LEU A 340 21.93 -17.69 17.93
N ASP A 341 22.83 -17.75 16.94
CA ASP A 341 22.63 -17.60 15.48
C ASP A 341 21.80 -18.71 14.77
N GLU A 342 21.22 -19.65 15.51
CA GLU A 342 20.51 -20.81 14.94
C GLU A 342 19.00 -20.57 14.89
N VAL A 343 18.40 -20.62 13.69
CA VAL A 343 16.98 -20.27 13.42
C VAL A 343 15.99 -21.06 14.30
N SER A 344 16.30 -22.33 14.59
CA SER A 344 15.46 -23.19 15.43
C SER A 344 15.40 -22.71 16.89
N PHE A 345 16.51 -22.21 17.44
CA PHE A 345 16.56 -21.67 18.80
C PHE A 345 15.84 -20.32 18.89
N ILE A 346 16.01 -19.45 17.89
CA ILE A 346 15.29 -18.17 17.80
C ILE A 346 13.77 -18.41 17.80
N LEU A 347 13.29 -19.35 16.97
CA LEU A 347 11.86 -19.68 16.90
C LEU A 347 11.31 -20.23 18.23
N PHE A 348 12.04 -21.14 18.87
CA PHE A 348 11.63 -21.71 20.16
C PHE A 348 11.55 -20.64 21.25
N TYR A 349 12.56 -19.77 21.33
CA TYR A 349 12.59 -18.68 22.30
C TYR A 349 11.47 -17.66 22.06
N LEU A 350 11.29 -17.20 20.82
CA LEU A 350 10.22 -16.25 20.45
C LEU A 350 8.85 -16.79 20.82
N THR A 351 8.58 -18.07 20.51
CA THR A 351 7.30 -18.70 20.83
C THR A 351 7.08 -18.78 22.34
N SER A 352 8.11 -19.14 23.10
CA SER A 352 8.04 -19.22 24.56
C SER A 352 7.83 -17.84 25.21
N HIS A 353 8.47 -16.81 24.67
CA HIS A 353 8.31 -15.44 25.13
C HIS A 353 6.91 -14.88 24.84
N LEU A 354 6.41 -15.07 23.60
CA LEU A 354 5.05 -14.69 23.24
C LEU A 354 4.01 -15.41 24.09
N GLN A 355 4.25 -16.68 24.43
CA GLN A 355 3.37 -17.42 25.33
C GLN A 355 3.34 -16.80 26.73
N LYS A 356 4.50 -16.52 27.34
CA LYS A 356 4.57 -15.91 28.66
C LYS A 356 3.78 -14.59 28.71
N ARG A 357 3.98 -13.72 27.71
CA ARG A 357 3.26 -12.45 27.57
C ARG A 357 1.76 -12.67 27.39
N TYR A 358 1.37 -13.65 26.58
CA TYR A 358 -0.05 -13.99 26.36
C TYR A 358 -0.73 -14.46 27.65
N ASP A 359 -0.03 -15.27 28.46
CA ASP A 359 -0.51 -15.75 29.77
C ASP A 359 -0.68 -14.57 30.75
N GLU A 360 0.12 -13.51 30.61
CA GLU A 360 0.02 -12.23 31.36
C GLU A 360 -0.97 -11.23 30.72
N LEU A 361 -1.74 -11.63 29.71
CA LEU A 361 -2.67 -10.78 28.93
C LEU A 361 -2.01 -9.61 28.17
N GLN A 362 -0.69 -9.68 27.97
CA GLN A 362 0.08 -8.76 27.14
C GLN A 362 0.06 -9.23 25.68
N VAL A 363 -0.99 -8.82 24.95
CA VAL A 363 -1.25 -9.31 23.58
C VAL A 363 -0.41 -8.64 22.49
N TYR A 364 0.28 -7.55 22.82
CA TYR A 364 1.07 -6.76 21.89
C TYR A 364 2.56 -6.89 22.21
N THR A 365 3.38 -7.08 21.18
CA THR A 365 4.84 -7.22 21.31
C THR A 365 5.52 -6.57 20.12
N TYR A 366 6.64 -5.87 20.35
CA TYR A 366 7.40 -5.25 19.26
C TYR A 366 8.43 -6.19 18.64
N VAL A 367 8.66 -6.02 17.34
CA VAL A 367 9.78 -6.59 16.59
C VAL A 367 10.36 -5.51 15.69
N GLY A 368 11.34 -4.75 16.18
CA GLY A 368 11.95 -3.68 15.39
C GLY A 368 10.96 -2.54 15.14
N ASP A 369 10.35 -2.40 13.97
CA ASP A 369 9.28 -1.45 13.64
C ASP A 369 7.91 -2.12 13.42
N ILE A 370 7.85 -3.45 13.56
CA ILE A 370 6.65 -4.26 13.41
C ILE A 370 5.99 -4.47 14.76
N LEU A 371 4.65 -4.41 14.79
CA LEU A 371 3.86 -4.79 15.95
C LEU A 371 3.26 -6.20 15.75
N ILE A 372 3.58 -7.13 16.65
CA ILE A 372 2.86 -8.41 16.76
C ILE A 372 1.63 -8.22 17.64
N ALA A 373 0.48 -8.68 17.16
CA ALA A 373 -0.80 -8.67 17.88
C ALA A 373 -1.35 -10.10 17.98
N LEU A 374 -1.41 -10.66 19.19
CA LEU A 374 -2.03 -11.96 19.43
C LEU A 374 -3.52 -11.79 19.73
N ASN A 375 -4.38 -12.58 19.09
CA ASN A 375 -5.81 -12.49 19.36
C ASN A 375 -6.16 -13.02 20.77
N PRO A 376 -6.66 -12.19 21.70
CA PRO A 376 -7.04 -12.66 23.04
C PRO A 376 -8.29 -13.55 23.05
N PHE A 377 -9.12 -13.52 21.99
CA PHE A 377 -10.48 -14.09 21.97
C PHE A 377 -11.39 -13.61 23.11
N GLN A 378 -11.05 -12.48 23.74
CA GLN A 378 -11.82 -11.83 24.79
C GLN A 378 -11.61 -10.32 24.74
N ASN A 379 -12.55 -9.56 25.29
CA ASN A 379 -12.43 -8.11 25.38
C ASN A 379 -11.45 -7.72 26.49
N LEU A 380 -10.51 -6.83 26.16
CA LEU A 380 -9.55 -6.27 27.10
C LEU A 380 -9.87 -4.79 27.37
N SER A 381 -9.62 -4.32 28.59
CA SER A 381 -9.90 -2.94 29.01
C SER A 381 -8.87 -1.91 28.52
N ILE A 382 -7.93 -2.31 27.66
CA ILE A 382 -6.79 -1.50 27.17
C ILE A 382 -7.15 -0.55 26.02
N TYR A 383 -8.39 -0.60 25.51
CA TYR A 383 -8.85 0.20 24.37
C TYR A 383 -9.68 1.44 24.75
N SER A 384 -9.65 1.82 26.03
CA SER A 384 -10.46 2.94 26.51
C SER A 384 -9.93 4.30 26.00
N PRO A 385 -10.76 5.37 26.00
CA PRO A 385 -10.29 6.72 25.67
C PRO A 385 -9.16 7.22 26.57
N GLN A 386 -8.99 6.67 27.78
CA GLN A 386 -7.87 6.99 28.67
C GLN A 386 -6.55 6.46 28.10
N PHE A 387 -6.55 5.22 27.59
CA PHE A 387 -5.39 4.66 26.87
C PHE A 387 -5.08 5.44 25.59
N SER A 388 -6.11 5.94 24.88
CA SER A 388 -5.84 6.83 23.74
C SER A 388 -5.09 8.12 24.13
N LYS A 389 -5.29 8.64 25.34
CA LYS A 389 -4.50 9.78 25.84
C LYS A 389 -3.09 9.34 26.25
N LEU A 390 -2.95 8.17 26.86
CA LEU A 390 -1.66 7.62 27.31
C LEU A 390 -0.66 7.48 26.16
N TYR A 391 -1.12 7.07 24.98
CA TYR A 391 -0.26 6.89 23.80
C TYR A 391 -0.13 8.15 22.93
N HIS A 392 -0.83 9.24 23.25
CA HIS A 392 -0.83 10.45 22.40
C HIS A 392 0.49 11.22 22.51
N GLY A 393 1.27 11.26 21.43
CA GLY A 393 2.50 12.06 21.36
C GLY A 393 3.67 11.54 22.20
N VAL A 394 3.49 10.42 22.90
CA VAL A 394 4.47 9.79 23.79
C VAL A 394 5.48 8.96 22.99
N LYS A 395 6.69 8.77 23.55
CA LYS A 395 7.73 7.95 22.89
C LYS A 395 7.35 6.48 22.93
N ARG A 396 7.89 5.70 21.99
CA ARG A 396 7.57 4.28 21.93
C ARG A 396 8.15 3.51 23.12
N ALA A 397 9.33 3.90 23.58
CA ALA A 397 9.99 3.28 24.74
C ALA A 397 9.36 3.64 26.09
N ASP A 398 8.53 4.70 26.16
CA ASP A 398 7.95 5.17 27.42
C ASP A 398 6.71 4.37 27.84
N ASN A 399 6.08 3.65 26.90
CA ASN A 399 4.85 2.89 27.13
C ASN A 399 4.98 1.46 26.55
N PRO A 400 4.27 0.48 27.11
CA PRO A 400 4.31 -0.89 26.60
C PRO A 400 3.74 -0.97 25.18
N PRO A 401 4.11 -2.00 24.39
CA PRO A 401 3.66 -2.17 23.02
C PRO A 401 2.13 -2.13 22.91
N HIS A 402 1.60 -1.35 21.97
CA HIS A 402 0.16 -1.23 21.78
C HIS A 402 -0.19 -0.76 20.38
N ILE A 403 -1.39 -1.13 19.90
CA ILE A 403 -1.88 -0.75 18.57
C ILE A 403 -2.04 0.78 18.41
N PHE A 404 -2.39 1.47 19.49
CA PHE A 404 -2.48 2.95 19.51
C PHE A 404 -1.12 3.62 19.31
N ALA A 405 -0.02 2.99 19.77
CA ALA A 405 1.32 3.52 19.51
C ALA A 405 1.66 3.49 18.02
N THR A 406 1.27 2.44 17.29
CA THR A 406 1.44 2.36 15.84
C THR A 406 0.60 3.42 15.11
N ALA A 407 -0.65 3.62 15.52
CA ALA A 407 -1.51 4.65 14.96
C ALA A 407 -0.98 6.07 15.24
N ASP A 408 -0.49 6.34 16.44
CA ASP A 408 0.14 7.62 16.81
C ASP A 408 1.46 7.85 16.06
N ALA A 409 2.27 6.81 15.86
CA ALA A 409 3.49 6.88 15.05
C ALA A 409 3.19 7.24 13.58
N ALA A 410 2.20 6.60 12.97
CA ALA A 410 1.73 6.95 11.62
C ALA A 410 1.20 8.39 11.57
N TYR A 411 0.28 8.77 12.47
CA TYR A 411 -0.26 10.13 12.52
C TYR A 411 0.83 11.20 12.65
N ARG A 412 1.81 10.97 13.53
CA ARG A 412 2.94 11.87 13.70
C ARG A 412 3.85 11.91 12.48
N GLY A 413 4.10 10.76 11.86
CA GLY A 413 4.86 10.68 10.61
C GLY A 413 4.23 11.57 9.54
N MET A 414 2.91 11.50 9.40
CA MET A 414 2.15 12.35 8.49
C MET A 414 2.28 13.84 8.83
N VAL A 415 1.93 14.24 10.06
CA VAL A 415 1.90 15.67 10.46
C VAL A 415 3.30 16.30 10.48
N THR A 416 4.32 15.53 10.87
CA THR A 416 5.69 16.05 11.01
C THR A 416 6.41 16.13 9.67
N PHE A 417 6.22 15.14 8.80
CA PHE A 417 6.98 15.03 7.54
C PHE A 417 6.19 15.42 6.30
N CYS A 418 4.90 15.73 6.43
CA CYS A 418 4.00 16.03 5.31
C CYS A 418 4.01 14.92 4.24
N LYS A 419 4.15 13.65 4.65
CA LYS A 419 4.16 12.47 3.78
C LYS A 419 2.99 11.56 4.11
N ASP A 420 2.36 11.01 3.08
CA ASP A 420 1.32 10.00 3.24
C ASP A 420 1.86 8.77 3.98
N GLN A 421 1.00 8.09 4.72
CA GLN A 421 1.34 6.93 5.55
C GLN A 421 0.44 5.77 5.17
N CYS A 422 0.92 4.54 5.38
CA CYS A 422 0.17 3.33 5.12
C CYS A 422 0.35 2.35 6.29
N ILE A 423 -0.73 1.91 6.92
CA ILE A 423 -0.71 0.87 7.95
C ILE A 423 -1.22 -0.43 7.34
N ILE A 424 -0.37 -1.44 7.33
CA ILE A 424 -0.61 -2.73 6.69
C ILE A 424 -0.83 -3.78 7.77
N ILE A 425 -2.04 -4.34 7.81
CA ILE A 425 -2.45 -5.33 8.79
C ILE A 425 -2.56 -6.69 8.10
N SER A 426 -1.82 -7.68 8.59
CA SER A 426 -1.70 -8.99 7.94
C SER A 426 -1.68 -10.11 8.97
N GLY A 427 -1.97 -11.34 8.51
CA GLY A 427 -2.14 -12.51 9.36
C GLY A 427 -3.20 -13.46 8.81
N GLU A 428 -3.25 -14.69 9.33
CA GLU A 428 -4.24 -15.70 8.95
C GLU A 428 -5.68 -15.27 9.24
N SER A 429 -6.65 -15.97 8.62
CA SER A 429 -8.07 -15.74 8.92
C SER A 429 -8.38 -16.00 10.40
N GLY A 430 -9.12 -15.09 11.03
CA GLY A 430 -9.45 -15.14 12.47
C GLY A 430 -8.35 -14.64 13.42
N ALA A 431 -7.22 -14.13 12.91
CA ALA A 431 -6.13 -13.61 13.75
C ALA A 431 -6.39 -12.23 14.40
N GLY A 432 -7.50 -11.54 14.08
CA GLY A 432 -7.84 -10.23 14.66
C GLY A 432 -7.46 -9.01 13.80
N LYS A 433 -7.29 -9.18 12.49
CA LYS A 433 -6.93 -8.10 11.55
C LYS A 433 -7.95 -6.96 11.53
N THR A 434 -9.22 -7.30 11.33
CA THR A 434 -10.32 -6.34 11.23
C THR A 434 -10.50 -5.55 12.52
N GLU A 435 -10.34 -6.18 13.69
CA GLU A 435 -10.39 -5.45 14.96
C GLU A 435 -9.18 -4.54 15.16
N SER A 436 -7.99 -4.97 14.77
CA SER A 436 -6.81 -4.11 14.77
C SER A 436 -7.03 -2.88 13.88
N ALA A 437 -7.65 -3.06 12.71
CA ALA A 437 -8.00 -1.97 11.80
C ALA A 437 -9.02 -1.01 12.44
N HIS A 438 -10.06 -1.55 13.08
CA HIS A 438 -11.06 -0.77 13.81
C HIS A 438 -10.41 0.10 14.89
N LEU A 439 -9.55 -0.48 15.72
CA LEU A 439 -8.84 0.21 16.80
C LEU A 439 -7.91 1.31 16.27
N ILE A 440 -7.23 1.08 15.14
CA ILE A 440 -6.42 2.10 14.47
C ILE A 440 -7.29 3.27 14.00
N VAL A 441 -8.40 3.01 13.33
CA VAL A 441 -9.34 4.06 12.86
C VAL A 441 -9.89 4.86 14.04
N GLN A 442 -10.28 4.18 15.12
CA GLN A 442 -10.76 4.81 16.33
C GLN A 442 -9.72 5.77 16.92
N HIS A 443 -8.46 5.35 16.99
CA HIS A 443 -7.38 6.16 17.53
C HIS A 443 -7.00 7.32 16.61
N LEU A 444 -6.87 7.10 15.29
CA LEU A 444 -6.59 8.17 14.32
C LEU A 444 -7.69 9.23 14.30
N THR A 445 -8.95 8.83 14.49
CA THR A 445 -10.08 9.76 14.59
C THR A 445 -10.02 10.57 15.90
N PHE A 446 -9.51 9.98 16.98
CA PHE A 446 -9.24 10.70 18.23
C PHE A 446 -8.09 11.71 18.08
N LEU A 447 -6.97 11.28 17.48
CA LEU A 447 -5.77 12.10 17.26
C LEU A 447 -6.04 13.28 16.35
N GLY A 448 -6.75 13.05 15.24
CA GLY A 448 -7.04 14.07 14.26
C GLY A 448 -8.16 15.05 14.65
N LYS A 449 -8.51 15.13 15.94
CA LYS A 449 -9.44 16.12 16.53
C LYS A 449 -10.58 16.49 15.59
N ALA A 450 -11.36 15.50 15.14
CA ALA A 450 -12.45 15.75 14.20
C ALA A 450 -13.38 16.85 14.76
N ASN A 451 -13.26 18.07 14.24
CA ASN A 451 -14.01 19.24 14.71
C ASN A 451 -15.53 19.02 14.55
N ASN A 452 -15.91 18.07 13.70
CA ASN A 452 -17.27 17.66 13.45
C ASN A 452 -17.54 16.28 14.08
N ARG A 453 -18.22 16.27 15.23
CA ARG A 453 -18.67 15.05 15.93
C ARG A 453 -19.44 14.10 14.98
N THR A 454 -20.21 14.66 14.06
CA THR A 454 -20.99 13.87 13.09
C THR A 454 -20.09 13.12 12.10
N LEU A 455 -18.98 13.72 11.64
CA LEU A 455 -18.05 13.05 10.71
C LEU A 455 -17.34 11.88 11.39
N ARG A 456 -16.92 12.05 12.66
CA ARG A 456 -16.34 10.97 13.46
C ARG A 456 -17.30 9.80 13.61
N GLU A 457 -18.55 10.07 13.97
CA GLU A 457 -19.58 9.04 14.12
C GLU A 457 -19.83 8.34 12.78
N LYS A 458 -19.92 9.08 11.67
CA LYS A 458 -20.05 8.51 10.32
C LYS A 458 -18.91 7.56 9.97
N ILE A 459 -17.65 7.97 10.15
CA ILE A 459 -16.48 7.14 9.81
C ILE A 459 -16.49 5.82 10.58
N LEU A 460 -16.85 5.84 11.86
CA LEU A 460 -16.89 4.63 12.70
C LEU A 460 -18.05 3.69 12.32
N GLN A 461 -19.20 4.23 11.92
CA GLN A 461 -20.39 3.45 11.50
C GLN A 461 -20.23 2.79 10.12
N VAL A 462 -19.24 3.19 9.34
CA VAL A 462 -19.00 2.63 8.02
C VAL A 462 -18.50 1.18 8.09
N ASN A 463 -17.68 0.85 9.10
CA ASN A 463 -17.12 -0.50 9.22
C ASN A 463 -18.21 -1.57 9.41
N PRO A 464 -19.12 -1.48 10.40
CA PRO A 464 -20.20 -2.45 10.55
C PRO A 464 -21.07 -2.61 9.29
N LEU A 465 -21.34 -1.50 8.59
CA LEU A 465 -22.13 -1.52 7.37
C LEU A 465 -21.42 -2.30 6.25
N VAL A 466 -20.16 -1.98 5.95
CA VAL A 466 -19.42 -2.66 4.88
C VAL A 466 -19.16 -4.12 5.26
N GLU A 467 -18.93 -4.43 6.54
CA GLU A 467 -18.74 -5.80 7.03
C GLU A 467 -20.01 -6.65 6.88
N ALA A 468 -21.21 -6.09 7.09
CA ALA A 468 -22.44 -6.84 6.85
C ALA A 468 -22.58 -7.31 5.39
N PHE A 469 -22.09 -6.51 4.44
CA PHE A 469 -22.12 -6.84 3.01
C PHE A 469 -20.85 -7.56 2.51
N GLY A 470 -19.74 -7.46 3.22
CA GLY A 470 -18.46 -7.98 2.77
C GLY A 470 -17.96 -9.21 3.54
N ASN A 471 -18.53 -9.50 4.70
CA ASN A 471 -18.10 -10.59 5.57
C ASN A 471 -19.08 -11.76 5.55
N ALA A 472 -18.55 -12.95 5.81
CA ALA A 472 -19.32 -14.18 5.90
C ALA A 472 -18.69 -15.17 6.89
N CYS A 473 -19.49 -16.14 7.33
CA CYS A 473 -19.03 -17.28 8.10
C CYS A 473 -18.36 -18.31 7.18
N THR A 474 -17.11 -18.65 7.49
CA THR A 474 -16.35 -19.75 6.88
C THR A 474 -16.26 -20.92 7.86
N ALA A 475 -15.68 -22.03 7.43
CA ALA A 475 -15.43 -23.18 8.32
C ALA A 475 -14.50 -22.85 9.51
N ILE A 476 -13.68 -21.80 9.41
CA ILE A 476 -12.63 -21.46 10.39
C ILE A 476 -12.93 -20.18 11.16
N ASN A 477 -13.71 -19.25 10.61
CA ASN A 477 -14.05 -17.97 11.24
C ASN A 477 -15.51 -17.57 10.96
N ASP A 478 -16.25 -17.17 12.01
CA ASP A 478 -17.68 -16.85 11.87
C ASP A 478 -17.95 -15.49 11.25
N ASN A 479 -16.98 -14.56 11.35
CA ASN A 479 -17.03 -13.24 10.73
C ASN A 479 -15.71 -12.98 9.99
N SER A 480 -15.60 -13.52 8.77
CA SER A 480 -14.41 -13.39 7.93
C SER A 480 -14.64 -12.39 6.80
N SER A 481 -13.76 -11.40 6.66
CA SER A 481 -13.72 -10.52 5.50
C SER A 481 -13.54 -11.33 4.22
N ARG A 482 -14.46 -11.17 3.25
CA ARG A 482 -14.42 -11.82 1.93
C ARG A 482 -14.19 -10.82 0.79
N PHE A 483 -13.55 -9.70 1.14
CA PHE A 483 -13.07 -8.65 0.25
C PHE A 483 -11.88 -7.96 0.93
N GLY A 484 -11.03 -7.31 0.14
CA GLY A 484 -9.97 -6.41 0.63
C GLY A 484 -10.52 -4.99 0.79
N LYS A 485 -10.27 -4.38 1.95
CA LYS A 485 -10.66 -3.01 2.28
C LYS A 485 -9.42 -2.14 2.46
N TYR A 486 -9.30 -1.09 1.65
CA TYR A 486 -8.32 -0.04 1.87
C TYR A 486 -9.04 1.25 2.26
N LEU A 487 -8.88 1.67 3.53
CA LEU A 487 -9.49 2.87 4.08
C LEU A 487 -8.45 3.99 4.12
N GLU A 488 -8.69 5.04 3.37
CA GLU A 488 -7.88 6.26 3.30
C GLU A 488 -8.52 7.32 4.20
N MET A 489 -7.91 7.59 5.36
CA MET A 489 -8.30 8.72 6.20
C MET A 489 -7.62 9.99 5.70
N LYS A 490 -8.41 11.04 5.43
CA LYS A 490 -7.93 12.32 4.90
C LYS A 490 -7.78 13.35 6.01
N PHE A 491 -6.63 14.01 6.04
CA PHE A 491 -6.29 15.01 7.04
C PHE A 491 -5.92 16.35 6.40
N THR A 492 -6.19 17.45 7.11
CA THR A 492 -5.56 18.73 6.81
C THR A 492 -4.04 18.65 7.07
N PRO A 493 -3.25 19.57 6.50
CA PRO A 493 -1.84 19.73 6.88
C PRO A 493 -1.62 20.03 8.37
N THR A 494 -2.65 20.54 9.06
CA THR A 494 -2.63 20.75 10.52
C THR A 494 -3.00 19.50 11.33
N GLY A 495 -3.26 18.37 10.66
CA GLY A 495 -3.56 17.08 11.27
C GLY A 495 -5.04 16.87 11.64
N ALA A 496 -5.98 17.69 11.17
CA ALA A 496 -7.40 17.51 11.47
C ALA A 496 -8.08 16.58 10.44
N VAL A 497 -8.94 15.66 10.88
CA VAL A 497 -9.69 14.77 9.97
C VAL A 497 -10.71 15.58 9.16
N ILE A 498 -10.64 15.49 7.83
CA ILE A 498 -11.58 16.16 6.91
C ILE A 498 -12.52 15.19 6.20
N GLY A 499 -12.18 13.90 6.14
CA GLY A 499 -13.00 12.89 5.49
C GLY A 499 -12.31 11.55 5.44
N ALA A 500 -12.95 10.60 4.76
CA ALA A 500 -12.37 9.29 4.49
C ALA A 500 -12.84 8.76 3.14
N LYS A 501 -12.09 7.83 2.58
CA LYS A 501 -12.42 7.13 1.34
C LYS A 501 -12.11 5.64 1.50
N ILE A 502 -13.00 4.78 1.01
CA ILE A 502 -12.85 3.34 1.00
C ILE A 502 -12.66 2.88 -0.44
N SER A 503 -11.65 2.05 -0.65
CA SER A 503 -11.47 1.27 -1.87
C SER A 503 -11.72 -0.20 -1.55
N GLU A 504 -12.59 -0.83 -2.33
CA GLU A 504 -12.91 -2.25 -2.26
C GLU A 504 -12.12 -3.03 -3.31
N TYR A 505 -11.71 -4.25 -2.94
CA TYR A 505 -10.97 -5.14 -3.81
C TYR A 505 -11.43 -6.58 -3.61
N LEU A 506 -11.42 -7.39 -4.67
CA LEU A 506 -11.45 -8.86 -4.58
C LEU A 506 -12.64 -9.45 -3.79
N LEU A 507 -13.86 -8.93 -4.04
CA LEU A 507 -15.08 -9.48 -3.45
C LEU A 507 -15.35 -10.91 -3.94
N GLU A 508 -15.58 -11.84 -3.02
CA GLU A 508 -15.90 -13.25 -3.33
C GLU A 508 -17.37 -13.43 -3.81
N LYS A 509 -17.68 -12.95 -5.02
CA LYS A 509 -19.06 -12.94 -5.56
C LYS A 509 -19.70 -14.34 -5.67
N SER A 510 -18.91 -15.40 -5.88
CA SER A 510 -19.43 -16.77 -6.04
C SER A 510 -20.18 -17.27 -4.80
N ARG A 511 -19.85 -16.75 -3.61
CA ARG A 511 -20.55 -17.07 -2.35
C ARG A 511 -22.04 -16.71 -2.37
N VAL A 512 -22.45 -15.74 -3.21
CA VAL A 512 -23.86 -15.33 -3.34
C VAL A 512 -24.73 -16.49 -3.83
N ILE A 513 -24.21 -17.34 -4.71
CA ILE A 513 -24.96 -18.40 -5.39
C ILE A 513 -24.74 -19.79 -4.75
N LYS A 514 -23.55 -20.06 -4.20
CA LYS A 514 -23.18 -21.38 -3.67
C LYS A 514 -22.22 -21.25 -2.49
N GLN A 515 -22.46 -22.00 -1.42
CA GLN A 515 -21.63 -22.02 -0.22
C GLN A 515 -21.05 -23.43 0.01
N ALA A 516 -19.81 -23.51 0.49
CA ALA A 516 -19.22 -24.79 0.85
C ALA A 516 -19.84 -25.36 2.15
N THR A 517 -19.67 -26.66 2.39
CA THR A 517 -20.19 -27.32 3.59
C THR A 517 -19.64 -26.67 4.87
N GLY A 518 -20.53 -26.18 5.73
CA GLY A 518 -20.17 -25.48 6.97
C GLY A 518 -19.96 -23.97 6.80
N GLU A 519 -20.10 -23.43 5.60
CA GLU A 519 -20.03 -21.99 5.33
C GLU A 519 -21.42 -21.37 5.16
N LYS A 520 -21.50 -20.04 5.33
CA LYS A 520 -22.71 -19.25 5.12
C LYS A 520 -22.53 -18.25 3.98
N ASN A 521 -23.64 -17.69 3.52
CA ASN A 521 -23.65 -16.55 2.62
C ASN A 521 -23.19 -15.27 3.37
N PHE A 522 -23.13 -14.12 2.69
CA PHE A 522 -22.85 -12.83 3.33
C PHE A 522 -23.87 -12.53 4.43
N HIS A 523 -23.41 -11.91 5.53
CA HIS A 523 -24.23 -11.69 6.72
C HIS A 523 -25.52 -10.92 6.44
N ILE A 524 -25.47 -9.93 5.53
CA ILE A 524 -26.61 -9.09 5.17
C ILE A 524 -27.84 -9.88 4.71
N PHE A 525 -27.67 -11.03 4.04
CA PHE A 525 -28.81 -11.84 3.61
C PHE A 525 -29.56 -12.46 4.78
N TYR A 526 -28.84 -12.88 5.83
CA TYR A 526 -29.43 -13.38 7.06
C TYR A 526 -30.10 -12.26 7.86
N TYR A 527 -29.44 -11.09 7.95
CA TYR A 527 -29.95 -9.93 8.68
C TYR A 527 -31.25 -9.40 8.05
N ILE A 528 -31.28 -9.22 6.71
CA ILE A 528 -32.49 -8.76 6.01
C ILE A 528 -33.61 -9.76 6.16
N TYR A 529 -33.36 -11.05 5.95
CA TYR A 529 -34.44 -12.04 6.02
C TYR A 529 -35.03 -12.10 7.43
N ALA A 530 -34.18 -12.12 8.48
CA ALA A 530 -34.63 -12.10 9.86
C ALA A 530 -35.36 -10.79 10.22
N GLY A 531 -34.80 -9.64 9.85
CA GLY A 531 -35.41 -8.34 10.08
C GLY A 531 -36.78 -8.20 9.43
N LEU A 532 -36.91 -8.61 8.17
CA LEU A 532 -38.19 -8.61 7.46
C LEU A 532 -39.20 -9.61 8.02
N TYR A 533 -38.74 -10.74 8.56
CA TYR A 533 -39.59 -11.70 9.27
C TYR A 533 -40.19 -11.08 10.54
N HIS A 534 -39.34 -10.52 11.42
CA HIS A 534 -39.79 -9.92 12.68
C HIS A 534 -40.59 -8.63 12.49
N GLN A 535 -40.40 -7.91 11.38
CA GLN A 535 -41.19 -6.73 11.01
C GLN A 535 -42.49 -7.07 10.23
N ASP A 536 -42.80 -8.35 10.00
CA ASP A 536 -43.94 -8.83 9.19
C ASP A 536 -43.99 -8.24 7.76
N LYS A 537 -42.81 -8.04 7.16
CA LYS A 537 -42.63 -7.47 5.82
C LYS A 537 -42.18 -8.48 4.76
N LEU A 538 -42.04 -9.76 5.09
CA LEU A 538 -41.62 -10.77 4.11
C LEU A 538 -42.55 -10.81 2.88
N ARG A 539 -43.86 -10.68 3.08
CA ARG A 539 -44.84 -10.63 1.98
C ARG A 539 -44.64 -9.42 1.07
N THR A 540 -44.31 -8.26 1.65
CA THR A 540 -44.02 -7.02 0.90
C THR A 540 -42.81 -7.19 -0.02
N PHE A 541 -41.82 -7.96 0.43
CA PHE A 541 -40.61 -8.28 -0.35
C PHE A 541 -40.70 -9.62 -1.08
N ARG A 542 -41.90 -10.22 -1.18
CA ARG A 542 -42.17 -11.49 -1.88
C ARG A 542 -41.18 -12.60 -1.49
N LEU A 543 -40.85 -12.70 -0.21
CA LEU A 543 -39.95 -13.74 0.31
C LEU A 543 -40.78 -14.87 0.97
N PRO A 544 -40.43 -16.14 0.72
CA PRO A 544 -41.15 -17.28 1.29
C PRO A 544 -40.92 -17.36 2.81
N SER A 545 -41.97 -17.68 3.57
CA SER A 545 -41.94 -17.67 5.05
C SER A 545 -41.35 -18.94 5.70
N ARG A 546 -41.11 -20.00 4.92
CA ARG A 546 -40.71 -21.32 5.44
C ARG A 546 -39.33 -21.78 4.99
N THR A 547 -38.90 -21.39 3.80
CA THR A 547 -37.66 -21.86 3.18
C THR A 547 -36.89 -20.68 2.59
N PRO A 548 -35.88 -20.15 3.29
CA PRO A 548 -35.10 -19.02 2.81
C PRO A 548 -34.24 -19.47 1.62
N PRO A 549 -34.45 -18.91 0.41
CA PRO A 549 -33.67 -19.27 -0.79
C PRO A 549 -32.19 -18.94 -0.59
N ARG A 550 -31.26 -19.73 -1.15
CA ARG A 550 -29.80 -19.43 -1.14
C ARG A 550 -29.15 -19.17 0.23
N LEU A 551 -29.80 -19.57 1.33
CA LEU A 551 -29.32 -19.35 2.70
C LEU A 551 -28.92 -20.63 3.47
N GLY A 552 -28.91 -21.81 2.83
CA GLY A 552 -28.17 -23.00 3.32
C GLY A 552 -28.65 -24.37 2.80
N HIS A 553 -27.78 -25.38 2.88
CA HIS A 553 -28.02 -26.80 2.56
C HIS A 553 -28.81 -27.59 3.63
N GLN A 554 -29.05 -27.00 4.81
CA GLN A 554 -29.83 -27.55 5.91
C GLN A 554 -30.93 -26.55 6.31
N HIS A 555 -31.96 -26.43 5.48
CA HIS A 555 -33.06 -25.46 5.63
C HIS A 555 -33.71 -25.44 7.03
N CYS A 556 -33.63 -26.54 7.78
CA CYS A 556 -34.25 -26.67 9.11
C CYS A 556 -33.51 -25.93 10.25
N LYS A 557 -32.17 -25.83 10.24
CA LYS A 557 -31.42 -25.15 11.33
C LYS A 557 -31.43 -23.63 11.18
N VAL A 558 -31.33 -23.13 9.95
CA VAL A 558 -31.25 -21.68 9.66
C VAL A 558 -32.55 -20.97 10.04
N MET A 559 -33.70 -21.57 9.72
CA MET A 559 -35.00 -21.01 10.13
C MET A 559 -35.21 -21.06 11.64
N HIS A 560 -34.76 -22.14 12.30
CA HIS A 560 -34.77 -22.19 13.76
C HIS A 560 -33.95 -21.03 14.35
N ASP A 561 -32.74 -20.77 13.87
CA ASP A 561 -31.91 -19.67 14.36
C ASP A 561 -32.53 -18.29 14.08
N ILE A 562 -33.14 -18.08 12.92
CA ILE A 562 -33.81 -16.81 12.56
C ILE A 562 -35.03 -16.54 13.45
N VAL A 563 -35.79 -17.59 13.77
CA VAL A 563 -37.02 -17.50 14.57
C VAL A 563 -36.71 -17.45 16.08
N SER A 564 -35.73 -18.22 16.55
CA SER A 564 -35.41 -18.36 17.98
C SER A 564 -34.35 -17.37 18.49
N SER A 565 -33.40 -16.94 17.64
CA SER A 565 -32.32 -16.03 18.02
C SER A 565 -32.65 -14.59 17.68
N LYS A 566 -32.76 -13.73 18.70
CA LYS A 566 -32.88 -12.27 18.52
C LYS A 566 -31.63 -11.63 17.91
N LEU A 567 -30.51 -12.35 17.86
CA LEU A 567 -29.22 -11.83 17.41
C LEU A 567 -29.28 -11.27 15.98
N TYR A 568 -29.91 -11.99 15.03
CA TYR A 568 -30.00 -11.50 13.65
C TYR A 568 -30.91 -10.28 13.49
N ALA A 569 -31.96 -10.18 14.31
CA ALA A 569 -32.84 -9.02 14.33
C ALA A 569 -32.14 -7.79 14.92
N GLU A 570 -31.41 -7.96 16.02
CA GLU A 570 -30.61 -6.89 16.64
C GLU A 570 -29.52 -6.38 15.69
N GLN A 571 -28.85 -7.29 14.97
CA GLN A 571 -27.88 -6.91 13.94
C GLN A 571 -28.54 -6.17 12.77
N PHE A 572 -29.74 -6.59 12.35
CA PHE A 572 -30.49 -5.86 11.32
C PHE A 572 -30.82 -4.43 11.78
N ASP A 573 -31.32 -4.25 13.00
CA ASP A 573 -31.61 -2.93 13.57
C ASP A 573 -30.36 -2.03 13.62
N ALA A 574 -29.21 -2.61 14.00
CA ALA A 574 -27.92 -1.91 13.99
C ALA A 574 -27.52 -1.45 12.57
N ILE A 575 -27.73 -2.30 11.54
CA ILE A 575 -27.46 -1.93 10.15
C ILE A 575 -28.43 -0.85 9.64
N GLN A 576 -29.71 -0.89 10.04
CA GLN A 576 -30.64 0.20 9.74
C GLN A 576 -30.18 1.51 10.37
N GLU A 577 -29.65 1.47 11.59
CA GLU A 577 -29.06 2.63 12.23
C GLU A 577 -27.81 3.15 11.50
N CYS A 578 -26.94 2.25 11.03
CA CYS A 578 -25.77 2.61 10.21
C CYS A 578 -26.18 3.39 8.96
N PHE A 579 -27.18 2.90 8.20
CA PHE A 579 -27.68 3.60 7.01
C PHE A 579 -28.17 5.02 7.33
N ARG A 580 -28.95 5.19 8.40
CA ARG A 580 -29.45 6.49 8.85
C ARG A 580 -28.33 7.43 9.28
N ASN A 581 -27.38 6.94 10.09
CA ASN A 581 -26.28 7.75 10.65
C ASN A 581 -25.29 8.22 9.57
N ILE A 582 -25.01 7.37 8.56
CA ILE A 582 -24.15 7.73 7.44
C ILE A 582 -24.83 8.76 6.53
N GLY A 583 -26.14 8.62 6.33
CA GLY A 583 -26.98 9.56 5.60
C GLY A 583 -27.60 9.01 4.31
N PHE A 584 -27.84 7.70 4.24
CA PHE A 584 -28.61 7.10 3.15
C PHE A 584 -30.08 7.48 3.27
N THR A 585 -30.76 7.66 2.13
CA THR A 585 -32.21 7.93 2.13
C THR A 585 -33.01 6.64 2.30
N GLU A 586 -34.21 6.73 2.85
CA GLU A 586 -35.11 5.57 2.98
C GLU A 586 -35.44 4.94 1.61
N GLU A 587 -35.53 5.73 0.55
CA GLU A 587 -35.73 5.25 -0.82
C GLU A 587 -34.55 4.43 -1.34
N GLU A 588 -33.32 4.89 -1.07
CA GLU A 588 -32.08 4.17 -1.39
C GLU A 588 -32.04 2.83 -0.64
N VAL A 589 -32.28 2.86 0.67
CA VAL A 589 -32.27 1.65 1.53
C VAL A 589 -33.33 0.64 1.09
N ASN A 590 -34.55 1.10 0.79
CA ASN A 590 -35.61 0.23 0.27
C ASN A 590 -35.22 -0.40 -1.08
N SER A 591 -34.54 0.35 -1.94
CA SER A 591 -34.04 -0.16 -3.23
C SER A 591 -32.97 -1.23 -3.03
N VAL A 592 -32.05 -1.04 -2.08
CA VAL A 592 -31.05 -2.04 -1.66
C VAL A 592 -31.75 -3.33 -1.19
N TYR A 593 -32.76 -3.22 -0.33
CA TYR A 593 -33.50 -4.38 0.18
C TYR A 593 -34.28 -5.12 -0.91
N ARG A 594 -34.87 -4.41 -1.87
CA ARG A 594 -35.53 -5.01 -3.04
C ARG A 594 -34.56 -5.82 -3.89
N ILE A 595 -33.37 -5.27 -4.19
CA ILE A 595 -32.36 -5.97 -4.99
C ILE A 595 -31.84 -7.21 -4.25
N LEU A 596 -31.58 -7.12 -2.95
CA LEU A 596 -31.14 -8.27 -2.16
C LEU A 596 -32.23 -9.36 -2.07
N SER A 597 -33.48 -8.97 -1.90
CA SER A 597 -34.62 -9.91 -1.91
C SER A 597 -34.83 -10.54 -3.30
N ALA A 598 -34.59 -9.79 -4.37
CA ALA A 598 -34.61 -10.31 -5.73
C ALA A 598 -33.50 -11.36 -5.96
N ILE A 599 -32.29 -11.11 -5.46
CA ILE A 599 -31.17 -12.08 -5.52
C ILE A 599 -31.52 -13.37 -4.75
N LEU A 600 -32.25 -13.29 -3.64
CA LEU A 600 -32.74 -14.50 -2.97
C LEU A 600 -33.77 -15.22 -3.84
N ASN A 601 -34.78 -14.51 -4.33
CA ASN A 601 -35.84 -15.09 -5.18
C ASN A 601 -35.32 -15.70 -6.49
N THR A 602 -34.29 -15.12 -7.12
CA THR A 602 -33.70 -15.70 -8.32
C THR A 602 -33.12 -17.08 -8.07
N GLY A 603 -32.74 -17.42 -6.85
CA GLY A 603 -32.31 -18.77 -6.48
C GLY A 603 -33.39 -19.84 -6.54
N ASN A 604 -34.66 -19.46 -6.57
CA ASN A 604 -35.79 -20.38 -6.71
C ASN A 604 -36.23 -20.57 -8.18
N ILE A 605 -35.56 -19.92 -9.13
CA ILE A 605 -35.84 -20.10 -10.55
C ILE A 605 -35.15 -21.39 -10.98
N GLU A 606 -35.96 -22.40 -11.28
CA GLU A 606 -35.53 -23.69 -11.84
C GLU A 606 -35.77 -23.70 -13.35
N PHE A 607 -35.03 -24.56 -14.06
CA PHE A 607 -35.14 -24.71 -15.50
C PHE A 607 -35.42 -26.16 -15.86
N ALA A 608 -36.31 -26.39 -16.83
CA ALA A 608 -36.64 -27.71 -17.36
C ALA A 608 -36.34 -27.76 -18.87
N SER A 609 -35.98 -28.94 -19.38
CA SER A 609 -35.76 -29.15 -20.81
C SER A 609 -37.08 -29.40 -21.55
N ILE A 610 -37.30 -28.73 -22.69
CA ILE A 610 -38.41 -29.03 -23.58
C ILE A 610 -37.92 -29.90 -24.74
N THR A 611 -38.55 -31.07 -24.93
CA THR A 611 -38.32 -31.90 -26.13
C THR A 611 -39.29 -31.48 -27.23
N SER A 612 -38.82 -30.85 -28.30
CA SER A 612 -39.61 -30.58 -29.51
C SER A 612 -39.04 -31.34 -30.72
N GLN A 613 -39.88 -31.66 -31.73
CA GLN A 613 -39.49 -32.47 -32.90
C GLN A 613 -38.34 -31.89 -33.74
N HIS A 614 -37.95 -30.62 -33.53
CA HIS A 614 -36.88 -29.95 -34.29
C HIS A 614 -35.83 -29.21 -33.44
N GLN A 615 -35.95 -29.18 -32.11
CA GLN A 615 -34.97 -28.56 -31.20
C GLN A 615 -34.84 -29.36 -29.90
N THR A 616 -33.65 -29.89 -29.62
CA THR A 616 -33.31 -30.70 -28.43
C THR A 616 -32.76 -29.90 -27.25
N ASP A 617 -32.38 -28.63 -27.47
CA ASP A 617 -31.53 -27.86 -26.56
C ASP A 617 -32.24 -26.64 -25.92
N LYS A 618 -33.57 -26.65 -25.83
CA LYS A 618 -34.37 -25.53 -25.29
C LYS A 618 -34.69 -25.71 -23.80
N SER A 619 -34.53 -24.65 -23.01
CA SER A 619 -34.96 -24.57 -21.62
C SER A 619 -36.24 -23.74 -21.44
N GLU A 620 -36.99 -24.04 -20.38
CA GLU A 620 -38.12 -23.24 -19.90
C GLU A 620 -38.09 -23.10 -18.38
N VAL A 621 -38.87 -22.14 -17.86
CA VAL A 621 -39.08 -21.96 -16.42
C VAL A 621 -40.43 -22.59 -16.06
N PRO A 622 -40.47 -23.77 -15.40
CA PRO A 622 -41.72 -24.47 -15.10
C PRO A 622 -42.56 -23.77 -14.03
N ASN A 623 -41.92 -23.02 -13.12
CA ASN A 623 -42.60 -22.28 -12.06
C ASN A 623 -42.55 -20.77 -12.32
N SER A 624 -43.65 -20.21 -12.81
CA SER A 624 -43.77 -18.77 -13.07
C SER A 624 -43.75 -17.93 -11.78
N GLU A 625 -44.14 -18.48 -10.62
CA GLU A 625 -44.22 -17.72 -9.37
C GLU A 625 -42.84 -17.18 -8.93
N SER A 626 -41.80 -18.03 -8.99
CA SER A 626 -40.43 -17.64 -8.64
C SER A 626 -39.89 -16.54 -9.56
N LEU A 627 -40.21 -16.65 -10.86
CA LEU A 627 -39.83 -15.68 -11.88
C LEU A 627 -40.57 -14.35 -11.67
N ASP A 628 -41.88 -14.39 -11.45
CA ASP A 628 -42.74 -13.23 -11.20
C ASP A 628 -42.32 -12.48 -9.93
N ASN A 629 -41.93 -13.22 -8.89
CA ASN A 629 -41.42 -12.65 -7.65
C ASN A 629 -40.10 -11.91 -7.88
N ALA A 630 -39.16 -12.52 -8.62
CA ALA A 630 -37.90 -11.88 -8.97
C ALA A 630 -38.11 -10.65 -9.87
N ALA A 631 -38.89 -10.78 -10.94
CA ALA A 631 -39.17 -9.71 -11.90
C ALA A 631 -39.85 -8.50 -11.24
N SER A 632 -40.84 -8.74 -10.36
CA SER A 632 -41.52 -7.66 -9.65
C SER A 632 -40.58 -6.89 -8.70
N LEU A 633 -39.67 -7.57 -8.01
CA LEU A 633 -38.71 -6.92 -7.10
C LEU A 633 -37.63 -6.14 -7.86
N LEU A 634 -37.25 -6.62 -9.05
CA LEU A 634 -36.37 -5.92 -9.99
C LEU A 634 -37.11 -4.82 -10.77
N CYS A 635 -38.44 -4.77 -10.70
CA CYS A 635 -39.30 -3.84 -11.44
C CYS A 635 -39.10 -3.94 -12.97
N ILE A 636 -39.08 -5.18 -13.48
CA ILE A 636 -38.98 -5.54 -14.91
C ILE A 636 -40.13 -6.48 -15.30
N GLY A 637 -40.38 -6.63 -16.60
CA GLY A 637 -41.38 -7.58 -17.10
C GLY A 637 -40.95 -9.04 -16.87
N PRO A 638 -41.84 -9.94 -16.39
CA PRO A 638 -41.50 -11.34 -16.18
C PRO A 638 -41.20 -12.07 -17.50
N GLU A 639 -41.93 -11.76 -18.57
CA GLU A 639 -41.69 -12.33 -19.91
C GLU A 639 -40.31 -11.93 -20.46
N GLU A 640 -39.95 -10.64 -20.34
CA GLU A 640 -38.63 -10.13 -20.75
C GLU A 640 -37.49 -10.81 -19.98
N LEU A 641 -37.67 -11.02 -18.67
CA LEU A 641 -36.70 -11.72 -17.84
C LEU A 641 -36.58 -13.19 -18.24
N GLN A 642 -37.69 -13.87 -18.52
CA GLN A 642 -37.67 -15.26 -18.96
C GLN A 642 -36.94 -15.41 -20.30
N GLU A 643 -37.24 -14.55 -21.27
CA GLU A 643 -36.60 -14.59 -22.58
C GLU A 643 -35.08 -14.37 -22.45
N ALA A 644 -34.65 -13.39 -21.65
CA ALA A 644 -33.22 -13.11 -21.44
C ALA A 644 -32.47 -14.22 -20.68
N LEU A 645 -33.16 -15.03 -19.86
CA LEU A 645 -32.58 -16.19 -19.18
C LEU A 645 -32.51 -17.43 -20.09
N THR A 646 -33.56 -17.66 -20.88
CA THR A 646 -33.74 -18.89 -21.68
C THR A 646 -33.24 -18.77 -23.12
N SER A 647 -32.90 -17.56 -23.58
CA SER A 647 -32.38 -17.30 -24.91
C SER A 647 -31.17 -16.35 -24.85
N GLN A 648 -30.34 -16.42 -25.88
CA GLN A 648 -29.23 -15.50 -26.10
C GLN A 648 -29.27 -14.98 -27.53
N CYS A 649 -29.28 -13.66 -27.67
CA CYS A 649 -29.19 -12.97 -28.94
C CYS A 649 -27.71 -12.63 -29.24
N VAL A 650 -27.16 -13.20 -30.31
CA VAL A 650 -25.80 -12.96 -30.76
C VAL A 650 -25.83 -12.29 -32.13
N VAL A 651 -25.27 -11.08 -32.21
CA VAL A 651 -25.10 -10.37 -33.48
C VAL A 651 -23.75 -10.75 -34.09
N THR A 652 -23.76 -11.53 -35.16
CA THR A 652 -22.55 -11.92 -35.90
C THR A 652 -22.62 -11.39 -37.32
N ARG A 653 -21.63 -10.60 -37.74
CA ARG A 653 -21.51 -10.05 -39.10
C ARG A 653 -22.74 -9.23 -39.56
N GLY A 654 -23.46 -8.61 -38.63
CA GLY A 654 -24.66 -7.81 -38.93
C GLY A 654 -25.98 -8.61 -38.93
N GLU A 655 -25.93 -9.94 -38.80
CA GLU A 655 -27.10 -10.80 -38.63
C GLU A 655 -27.36 -11.06 -37.14
N THR A 656 -28.63 -10.99 -36.74
CA THR A 656 -29.07 -11.25 -35.37
C THR A 656 -29.52 -12.71 -35.25
N ILE A 657 -28.72 -13.53 -34.57
CA ILE A 657 -29.03 -14.94 -34.34
C ILE A 657 -29.55 -15.10 -32.91
N ILE A 658 -30.80 -15.53 -32.77
CA ILE A 658 -31.38 -15.89 -31.48
C ILE A 658 -31.15 -17.38 -31.25
N ARG A 659 -30.41 -17.72 -30.22
CA ARG A 659 -30.12 -19.11 -29.82
C ARG A 659 -30.80 -19.40 -28.48
N THR A 660 -31.51 -20.52 -28.38
CA THR A 660 -32.07 -20.99 -27.10
C THR A 660 -30.98 -21.56 -26.22
N ASN A 661 -31.05 -21.29 -24.91
CA ASN A 661 -30.13 -21.78 -23.90
C ASN A 661 -30.58 -23.17 -23.42
N THR A 662 -29.61 -24.05 -23.19
CA THR A 662 -29.82 -25.31 -22.46
C THR A 662 -30.13 -25.03 -20.99
N VAL A 663 -30.60 -26.04 -20.25
CA VAL A 663 -30.89 -25.96 -18.81
C VAL A 663 -29.66 -25.47 -18.03
N ASP A 664 -28.50 -26.08 -18.26
CA ASP A 664 -27.25 -25.69 -17.60
C ASP A 664 -26.86 -24.26 -17.96
N LYS A 665 -27.00 -23.88 -19.24
CA LYS A 665 -26.63 -22.54 -19.69
C LYS A 665 -27.55 -21.48 -19.09
N ALA A 666 -28.85 -21.74 -19.00
CA ALA A 666 -29.80 -20.82 -18.38
C ALA A 666 -29.54 -20.66 -16.86
N ALA A 667 -29.15 -21.75 -16.17
CA ALA A 667 -28.70 -21.71 -14.78
C ALA A 667 -27.43 -20.84 -14.63
N ASP A 668 -26.45 -20.98 -15.52
CA ASP A 668 -25.25 -20.14 -15.54
C ASP A 668 -25.61 -18.66 -15.72
N VAL A 669 -26.55 -18.33 -16.62
CA VAL A 669 -27.00 -16.95 -16.85
C VAL A 669 -27.66 -16.36 -15.61
N ARG A 670 -28.57 -17.12 -14.96
CA ARG A 670 -29.22 -16.73 -13.69
C ARG A 670 -28.20 -16.44 -12.60
N ASP A 671 -27.18 -17.28 -12.49
CA ASP A 671 -26.16 -17.19 -11.46
C ASP A 671 -25.15 -16.07 -11.75
N ALA A 672 -24.78 -15.86 -13.01
CA ALA A 672 -24.02 -14.69 -13.46
C ALA A 672 -24.76 -13.38 -13.20
N MET A 673 -26.08 -13.32 -13.47
CA MET A 673 -26.93 -12.17 -13.14
C MET A 673 -26.92 -11.88 -11.64
N SER A 674 -27.02 -12.92 -10.80
CA SER A 674 -27.05 -12.77 -9.35
C SER A 674 -25.71 -12.27 -8.79
N LYS A 675 -24.58 -12.79 -9.30
CA LYS A 675 -23.22 -12.31 -8.99
C LYS A 675 -23.03 -10.85 -9.41
N ALA A 676 -23.50 -10.48 -10.60
CA ALA A 676 -23.38 -9.13 -11.13
C ALA A 676 -24.23 -8.11 -10.35
N LEU A 677 -25.48 -8.46 -10.01
CA LEU A 677 -26.36 -7.64 -9.18
C LEU A 677 -25.70 -7.33 -7.84
N TYR A 678 -25.22 -8.36 -7.15
CA TYR A 678 -24.59 -8.19 -5.84
C TYR A 678 -23.29 -7.40 -5.91
N GLY A 679 -22.39 -7.74 -6.83
CA GLY A 679 -21.11 -7.06 -6.97
C GLY A 679 -21.26 -5.57 -7.31
N ARG A 680 -22.18 -5.22 -8.21
CA ARG A 680 -22.46 -3.82 -8.55
C ARG A 680 -23.16 -3.08 -7.41
N LEU A 681 -24.08 -3.74 -6.69
CA LEU A 681 -24.73 -3.17 -5.52
C LEU A 681 -23.73 -2.85 -4.41
N PHE A 682 -22.83 -3.77 -4.09
CA PHE A 682 -21.76 -3.55 -3.11
C PHE A 682 -20.88 -2.36 -3.50
N SER A 683 -20.45 -2.33 -4.76
CA SER A 683 -19.66 -1.23 -5.31
C SER A 683 -20.37 0.12 -5.24
N TRP A 684 -21.66 0.14 -5.53
CA TRP A 684 -22.48 1.34 -5.39
C TRP A 684 -22.61 1.79 -3.92
N ILE A 685 -22.78 0.87 -2.97
CA ILE A 685 -22.83 1.19 -1.54
C ILE A 685 -21.51 1.85 -1.11
N VAL A 686 -20.37 1.28 -1.50
CA VAL A 686 -19.05 1.86 -1.19
C VAL A 686 -18.87 3.23 -1.84
N ASN A 687 -19.27 3.40 -3.11
CA ASN A 687 -19.24 4.70 -3.79
C ASN A 687 -20.16 5.73 -3.12
N ARG A 688 -21.34 5.31 -2.67
CA ARG A 688 -22.30 6.18 -1.98
C ARG A 688 -21.75 6.61 -0.62
N ILE A 689 -21.16 5.70 0.14
CA ILE A 689 -20.41 6.00 1.38
C ILE A 689 -19.32 7.03 1.10
N ASN A 690 -18.52 6.82 0.06
CA ASN A 690 -17.44 7.74 -0.31
C ASN A 690 -17.95 9.15 -0.64
N THR A 691 -19.07 9.27 -1.36
CA THR A 691 -19.71 10.57 -1.61
C THR A 691 -20.19 11.23 -0.31
N LEU A 692 -20.73 10.47 0.63
CA LEU A 692 -21.24 10.98 1.91
C LEU A 692 -20.12 11.31 2.93
N LEU A 693 -18.90 10.80 2.72
CA LEU A 693 -17.71 11.06 3.53
C LEU A 693 -16.74 12.07 2.89
N GLN A 694 -17.03 12.54 1.68
CA GLN A 694 -16.18 13.50 0.97
C GLN A 694 -16.23 14.88 1.67
N PRO A 695 -15.08 15.56 1.86
CA PRO A 695 -15.08 16.92 2.41
C PRO A 695 -15.78 17.90 1.46
N ASP A 696 -16.48 18.89 2.02
CA ASP A 696 -17.19 19.95 1.27
C ASP A 696 -16.25 20.84 0.43
N MET A 697 -14.93 20.80 0.70
CA MET A 697 -13.91 21.61 0.05
C MET A 697 -12.83 20.73 -0.60
N ASN A 698 -12.41 21.07 -1.82
CA ASN A 698 -11.25 20.48 -2.51
C ASN A 698 -9.93 20.94 -1.88
N ILE A 699 -9.70 20.60 -0.61
CA ILE A 699 -8.45 20.88 0.10
C ILE A 699 -7.47 19.76 -0.24
N CYS A 700 -6.25 20.13 -0.65
CA CYS A 700 -5.13 19.20 -0.75
C CYS A 700 -4.81 18.68 0.66
N GLY A 701 -5.15 17.42 0.93
CA GLY A 701 -4.99 16.77 2.23
C GLY A 701 -3.94 15.68 2.18
N MET A 702 -3.43 15.31 3.36
CA MET A 702 -2.55 14.16 3.56
C MET A 702 -3.38 12.92 3.89
N ASN A 703 -2.85 11.74 3.58
CA ASN A 703 -3.58 10.49 3.74
C ASN A 703 -2.86 9.53 4.70
N VAL A 704 -3.65 8.89 5.57
CA VAL A 704 -3.25 7.65 6.25
C VAL A 704 -4.11 6.53 5.69
N GLY A 705 -3.50 5.67 4.88
CA GLY A 705 -4.09 4.46 4.35
C GLY A 705 -4.05 3.33 5.38
N ILE A 706 -5.13 2.55 5.48
CA ILE A 706 -5.23 1.40 6.37
C ILE A 706 -5.70 0.23 5.52
N LEU A 707 -4.85 -0.78 5.40
CA LEU A 707 -5.13 -1.99 4.64
C LEU A 707 -5.60 -3.11 5.57
N ASP A 708 -6.85 -3.53 5.39
CA ASP A 708 -7.43 -4.74 5.98
C ASP A 708 -7.83 -5.69 4.85
N ILE A 709 -7.04 -6.75 4.67
CA ILE A 709 -7.28 -7.78 3.66
C ILE A 709 -7.63 -9.11 4.32
N PHE A 710 -8.27 -10.00 3.56
CA PHE A 710 -8.46 -11.38 3.96
C PHE A 710 -7.11 -12.06 4.27
N GLY A 711 -7.10 -12.99 5.22
CA GLY A 711 -5.89 -13.72 5.56
C GLY A 711 -5.61 -14.86 4.59
N PHE A 712 -4.42 -15.44 4.65
CA PHE A 712 -4.11 -16.70 3.98
C PHE A 712 -5.09 -17.80 4.41
N GLU A 713 -5.56 -18.62 3.45
CA GLU A 713 -6.57 -19.66 3.68
C GLU A 713 -6.10 -21.03 3.19
N ASN A 714 -6.22 -22.05 4.05
CA ASN A 714 -5.99 -23.43 3.68
C ASN A 714 -7.05 -24.33 4.32
N PHE A 715 -8.06 -24.69 3.54
CA PHE A 715 -9.16 -25.57 3.92
C PHE A 715 -8.90 -27.01 3.48
N LYS A 716 -9.76 -27.94 3.93
CA LYS A 716 -9.72 -29.35 3.46
C LYS A 716 -9.96 -29.49 1.95
N LYS A 717 -10.72 -28.55 1.36
CA LYS A 717 -10.95 -28.42 -0.08
C LYS A 717 -10.80 -26.94 -0.44
N ASN A 718 -9.73 -26.59 -1.17
CA ASN A 718 -9.51 -25.24 -1.68
C ASN A 718 -9.95 -25.16 -3.14
N SER A 719 -10.61 -24.06 -3.51
CA SER A 719 -11.08 -23.81 -4.88
C SER A 719 -10.47 -22.53 -5.46
N PHE A 720 -11.03 -22.05 -6.57
CA PHE A 720 -10.52 -20.88 -7.32
C PHE A 720 -10.42 -19.63 -6.44
N GLU A 721 -11.40 -19.43 -5.55
CA GLU A 721 -11.44 -18.28 -4.65
C GLU A 721 -10.27 -18.28 -3.65
N GLN A 722 -9.96 -19.44 -3.07
CA GLN A 722 -8.80 -19.59 -2.17
C GLN A 722 -7.49 -19.35 -2.92
N LEU A 723 -7.39 -19.79 -4.19
CA LEU A 723 -6.21 -19.52 -5.01
C LEU A 723 -6.03 -18.00 -5.19
N CYS A 724 -7.08 -17.27 -5.57
CA CYS A 724 -7.03 -15.81 -5.70
C CYS A 724 -6.63 -15.12 -4.39
N ILE A 725 -7.19 -15.58 -3.26
CA ILE A 725 -6.90 -15.07 -1.92
C ILE A 725 -5.43 -15.31 -1.53
N ASN A 726 -4.92 -16.51 -1.79
CA ASN A 726 -3.56 -16.87 -1.43
C ASN A 726 -2.54 -16.17 -2.33
N ILE A 727 -2.83 -15.99 -3.63
CA ILE A 727 -2.01 -15.17 -4.54
C ILE A 727 -1.93 -13.72 -4.05
N ALA A 728 -3.05 -13.11 -3.66
CA ALA A 728 -3.05 -11.76 -3.12
C ALA A 728 -2.21 -11.63 -1.82
N ASN A 729 -2.30 -12.63 -0.93
CA ASN A 729 -1.46 -12.69 0.27
C ASN A 729 0.03 -12.87 -0.06
N GLU A 730 0.36 -13.67 -1.07
CA GLU A 730 1.73 -13.86 -1.57
C GLU A 730 2.31 -12.52 -2.05
N GLN A 731 1.56 -11.76 -2.85
CA GLN A 731 1.99 -10.45 -3.37
C GLN A 731 2.20 -9.41 -2.26
N ILE A 732 1.34 -9.41 -1.24
CA ILE A 732 1.48 -8.49 -0.09
C ILE A 732 2.64 -8.91 0.81
N GLN A 733 2.87 -10.21 1.00
CA GLN A 733 4.04 -10.72 1.71
C GLN A 733 5.32 -10.40 0.94
N PHE A 734 5.30 -10.51 -0.38
CA PHE A 734 6.41 -10.11 -1.25
C PHE A 734 6.70 -8.61 -1.13
N TYR A 735 5.67 -7.74 -1.17
CA TYR A 735 5.82 -6.30 -0.91
C TYR A 735 6.44 -6.02 0.47
N PHE A 736 5.99 -6.73 1.52
CA PHE A 736 6.59 -6.65 2.85
C PHE A 736 8.06 -7.04 2.81
N ASN A 737 8.39 -8.18 2.22
CA ASN A 737 9.76 -8.67 2.09
C ASN A 737 10.62 -7.67 1.30
N GLN A 738 10.10 -7.04 0.25
CA GLN A 738 10.82 -5.98 -0.46
C GLN A 738 11.06 -4.74 0.42
N HIS A 739 10.05 -4.29 1.16
CA HIS A 739 10.21 -3.11 2.01
C HIS A 739 11.10 -3.33 3.24
N ILE A 740 11.06 -4.54 3.82
CA ILE A 740 11.90 -4.90 4.98
C ILE A 740 13.30 -5.32 4.52
N PHE A 741 13.44 -6.10 3.43
CA PHE A 741 14.70 -6.73 3.01
C PHE A 741 15.33 -6.14 1.73
N ALA A 742 14.56 -5.72 0.72
CA ALA A 742 15.12 -5.20 -0.53
C ALA A 742 15.67 -3.77 -0.41
N LEU A 743 15.12 -2.95 0.49
CA LEU A 743 15.80 -1.71 0.91
C LEU A 743 17.11 -2.00 1.65
N GLU A 744 17.31 -3.22 2.17
CA GLU A 744 18.54 -3.67 2.82
C GLU A 744 19.57 -4.36 1.91
N GLN A 745 19.23 -4.88 0.73
CA GLN A 745 20.23 -5.59 -0.09
C GLN A 745 20.39 -5.23 -1.57
N VAL A 746 19.46 -4.62 -2.33
CA VAL A 746 19.81 -4.33 -3.74
C VAL A 746 19.01 -3.24 -4.46
N SER A 747 19.74 -2.44 -5.24
CA SER A 747 19.30 -1.80 -6.48
C SER A 747 19.24 -2.78 -7.67
N LEU A 748 18.92 -4.06 -7.48
CA LEU A 748 18.86 -5.07 -8.54
C LEU A 748 17.92 -6.20 -8.09
N THR A 749 16.75 -6.29 -8.71
CA THR A 749 16.19 -7.51 -9.32
C THR A 749 14.77 -7.18 -9.75
N ASN A 750 14.65 -7.17 -11.08
CA ASN A 750 13.49 -7.34 -11.94
C ASN A 750 12.18 -7.76 -11.25
N TRP A 751 11.13 -7.02 -11.63
CA TRP A 751 9.74 -7.41 -11.48
C TRP A 751 9.42 -8.39 -12.61
N GLU A 752 9.54 -9.69 -12.34
CA GLU A 752 8.78 -10.69 -13.09
C GLU A 752 7.51 -10.94 -12.27
N VAL A 753 6.46 -10.19 -12.59
CA VAL A 753 5.11 -10.71 -12.37
C VAL A 753 4.92 -11.65 -13.55
N ASP A 754 4.87 -12.95 -13.29
CA ASP A 754 4.47 -13.92 -14.30
C ASP A 754 3.15 -13.45 -14.91
N ASP A 755 3.25 -12.98 -16.16
CA ASP A 755 2.14 -12.59 -17.01
C ASP A 755 1.40 -13.87 -17.40
N ILE A 756 0.60 -14.40 -16.49
CA ILE A 756 -0.51 -15.29 -16.85
C ILE A 756 -1.67 -14.40 -17.30
N GLU A 757 -1.45 -13.60 -18.34
CA GLU A 757 -2.55 -13.04 -19.13
C GLU A 757 -2.99 -14.12 -20.14
N SER A 758 -4.05 -14.83 -19.76
CA SER A 758 -5.18 -15.11 -20.67
C SER A 758 -4.90 -15.78 -22.03
N GLN A 759 -4.16 -16.89 -22.06
CA GLN A 759 -4.50 -17.94 -23.03
C GLN A 759 -5.68 -18.77 -22.52
N ASP A 760 -6.89 -18.20 -22.59
CA ASP A 760 -8.13 -18.97 -22.83
C ASP A 760 -9.31 -17.99 -22.93
N ARG A 761 -9.35 -17.22 -24.04
CA ARG A 761 -10.61 -16.73 -24.59
C ARG A 761 -10.96 -17.57 -25.82
N LEU A 762 -12.08 -18.29 -25.66
CA LEU A 762 -12.77 -19.13 -26.65
C LEU A 762 -12.01 -20.37 -27.15
N PHE A 763 -12.01 -21.42 -26.31
CA PHE A 763 -12.25 -22.77 -26.83
C PHE A 763 -13.68 -23.16 -26.49
N PRO A 764 -14.55 -23.46 -27.46
CA PRO A 764 -15.92 -23.89 -27.19
C PRO A 764 -16.01 -25.26 -26.47
N GLN A 765 -14.88 -25.91 -26.13
CA GLN A 765 -14.82 -27.26 -25.54
C GLN A 765 -13.75 -27.46 -24.44
N ALA A 766 -13.14 -26.40 -23.87
CA ALA A 766 -12.18 -26.58 -22.77
C ALA A 766 -12.87 -27.04 -21.46
N THR A 767 -12.33 -28.07 -20.81
CA THR A 767 -12.81 -28.63 -19.53
C THR A 767 -11.79 -28.40 -18.41
N ASP A 768 -12.22 -28.51 -17.14
CA ASP A 768 -11.31 -28.37 -16.00
C ASP A 768 -10.17 -29.40 -16.04
N GLN A 769 -10.38 -30.57 -16.67
CA GLN A 769 -9.32 -31.55 -16.89
C GLN A 769 -8.25 -31.02 -17.85
N THR A 770 -8.66 -30.47 -19.00
CA THR A 770 -7.70 -29.87 -19.95
C THR A 770 -6.92 -28.70 -19.36
N LEU A 771 -7.47 -28.02 -18.34
CA LEU A 771 -6.76 -26.97 -17.61
C LEU A 771 -5.64 -27.55 -16.73
N VAL A 772 -5.89 -28.67 -16.04
CA VAL A 772 -4.87 -29.37 -15.24
C VAL A 772 -3.75 -29.87 -16.14
N ASP A 773 -4.09 -30.50 -17.27
CA ASP A 773 -3.13 -31.02 -18.23
C ASP A 773 -2.23 -29.88 -18.77
N LYS A 774 -2.84 -28.74 -19.12
CA LYS A 774 -2.08 -27.52 -19.51
C LYS A 774 -1.18 -27.00 -18.38
N PHE A 775 -1.60 -27.06 -17.11
CA PHE A 775 -0.73 -26.65 -16.01
C PHE A 775 0.44 -27.63 -15.83
N GLU A 776 0.24 -28.93 -16.03
CA GLU A 776 1.33 -29.92 -16.01
C GLU A 776 2.38 -29.67 -17.11
N ASP A 777 1.91 -29.30 -18.30
CA ASP A 777 2.79 -29.02 -19.44
C ASP A 777 3.55 -27.70 -19.30
N ASN A 778 2.91 -26.65 -18.75
CA ASN A 778 3.48 -25.29 -18.72
C ASN A 778 4.14 -24.90 -17.39
N LEU A 779 3.75 -25.50 -16.25
CA LEU A 779 4.19 -25.07 -14.91
C LEU A 779 5.09 -26.11 -14.23
N ARG A 780 6.14 -26.56 -14.92
CA ARG A 780 7.15 -27.48 -14.35
C ARG A 780 8.15 -26.72 -13.48
N CYS A 781 7.78 -26.44 -12.23
CA CYS A 781 8.68 -25.81 -11.26
C CYS A 781 8.61 -26.49 -9.88
N LYS A 782 9.62 -26.25 -9.02
CA LYS A 782 9.70 -26.85 -7.66
C LYS A 782 8.53 -26.51 -6.74
N TYR A 783 7.78 -25.46 -7.05
CA TYR A 783 6.67 -24.98 -6.23
C TYR A 783 5.31 -25.52 -6.67
N PHE A 784 5.23 -26.23 -7.80
CA PHE A 784 4.01 -26.80 -8.34
C PHE A 784 4.10 -28.33 -8.41
N TRP A 785 3.03 -29.04 -8.05
CA TRP A 785 2.96 -30.50 -8.22
C TRP A 785 1.54 -30.99 -8.48
N ILE A 786 1.42 -32.16 -9.10
CA ILE A 786 0.15 -32.86 -9.29
C ILE A 786 0.15 -34.17 -8.48
N PRO A 787 -0.88 -34.42 -7.66
CA PRO A 787 -0.97 -35.65 -6.87
C PRO A 787 -1.30 -36.86 -7.76
N LYS A 788 -0.42 -37.86 -7.79
CA LYS A 788 -0.53 -39.08 -8.63
C LYS A 788 -1.78 -39.97 -8.41
N ARG A 789 -2.66 -39.65 -7.46
CA ARG A 789 -3.82 -40.48 -7.06
C ARG A 789 -5.13 -39.70 -6.88
N VAL A 790 -5.14 -38.41 -7.19
CA VAL A 790 -6.33 -37.55 -7.05
C VAL A 790 -6.55 -36.83 -8.37
N GLU A 791 -7.50 -37.33 -9.16
CA GLU A 791 -7.93 -36.68 -10.41
C GLU A 791 -8.45 -35.27 -10.10
N LEU A 792 -8.16 -34.29 -10.98
CA LEU A 792 -8.61 -32.89 -10.92
C LEU A 792 -8.12 -32.04 -9.72
N CYS A 793 -6.88 -32.24 -9.27
CA CYS A 793 -6.25 -31.37 -8.27
C CYS A 793 -4.81 -31.01 -8.65
N PHE A 794 -4.32 -29.87 -8.16
CA PHE A 794 -2.90 -29.50 -8.18
C PHE A 794 -2.49 -28.91 -6.82
N GLY A 795 -1.20 -28.91 -6.53
CA GLY A 795 -0.64 -28.34 -5.32
C GLY A 795 0.33 -27.22 -5.62
N ILE A 796 0.30 -26.17 -4.78
CA ILE A 796 1.25 -25.05 -4.81
C ILE A 796 1.92 -24.93 -3.44
N GLN A 797 3.23 -24.71 -3.45
CA GLN A 797 4.04 -24.40 -2.29
C GLN A 797 4.07 -22.87 -2.13
N HIS A 798 3.15 -22.35 -1.34
CA HIS A 798 3.11 -20.93 -0.95
C HIS A 798 4.13 -20.63 0.15
N TYR A 799 4.37 -19.34 0.40
CA TYR A 799 5.16 -18.89 1.56
C TYR A 799 4.64 -19.46 2.89
N ALA A 800 3.32 -19.63 3.03
CA ALA A 800 2.66 -20.18 4.21
C ALA A 800 2.61 -21.71 4.30
N GLY A 801 2.98 -22.41 3.22
CA GLY A 801 3.04 -23.85 3.18
C GLY A 801 2.37 -24.45 1.94
N LYS A 802 2.25 -25.78 1.94
CA LYS A 802 1.63 -26.54 0.85
C LYS A 802 0.11 -26.40 0.88
N VAL A 803 -0.47 -25.99 -0.24
CA VAL A 803 -1.93 -25.92 -0.41
C VAL A 803 -2.33 -26.76 -1.62
N MET A 804 -3.37 -27.57 -1.44
CA MET A 804 -3.97 -28.39 -2.48
C MET A 804 -5.25 -27.73 -3.00
N TYR A 805 -5.32 -27.48 -4.29
CA TYR A 805 -6.46 -26.88 -4.99
C TYR A 805 -7.21 -27.91 -5.82
N ASN A 806 -8.54 -27.89 -5.74
CA ASN A 806 -9.44 -28.70 -6.54
C ASN A 806 -9.96 -27.88 -7.72
N VAL A 807 -9.75 -28.38 -8.94
CA VAL A 807 -9.98 -27.62 -10.18
C VAL A 807 -11.44 -27.67 -10.65
N ASN A 808 -12.29 -28.48 -10.00
CA ASN A 808 -13.69 -28.60 -10.38
C ASN A 808 -14.43 -27.25 -10.32
N GLY A 809 -14.99 -26.83 -11.45
CA GLY A 809 -15.68 -25.56 -11.65
C GLY A 809 -14.76 -24.35 -11.78
N PHE A 810 -13.44 -24.50 -11.96
CA PHE A 810 -12.51 -23.37 -12.10
C PHE A 810 -12.85 -22.50 -13.31
N LEU A 811 -13.07 -23.12 -14.48
CA LEU A 811 -13.36 -22.39 -15.70
C LEU A 811 -14.68 -21.62 -15.60
N GLU A 812 -15.70 -22.22 -14.99
CA GLU A 812 -17.01 -21.60 -14.76
C GLU A 812 -16.89 -20.42 -13.78
N LYS A 813 -16.17 -20.60 -12.67
CA LYS A 813 -15.92 -19.54 -11.68
C LYS A 813 -15.11 -18.37 -12.23
N ASN A 814 -14.21 -18.64 -13.19
CA ASN A 814 -13.44 -17.59 -13.86
C ASN A 814 -14.25 -16.86 -14.95
N ARG A 815 -15.28 -17.50 -15.53
CA ARG A 815 -16.23 -16.90 -16.48
C ARG A 815 -17.26 -16.02 -15.76
N ASP A 816 -16.89 -14.81 -15.34
CA ASP A 816 -17.80 -13.79 -14.78
C ASP A 816 -18.52 -12.98 -15.89
N THR A 817 -18.94 -13.65 -16.98
CA THR A 817 -19.54 -13.00 -18.16
C THR A 817 -21.05 -12.87 -18.01
N LEU A 818 -21.54 -11.64 -17.95
CA LEU A 818 -22.97 -11.35 -17.98
C LEU A 818 -23.46 -11.18 -19.43
N PRO A 819 -24.48 -11.93 -19.90
CA PRO A 819 -25.04 -11.76 -21.24
C PRO A 819 -25.59 -10.35 -21.49
N ALA A 820 -25.48 -9.88 -22.73
CA ALA A 820 -25.93 -8.54 -23.13
C ALA A 820 -27.44 -8.36 -22.93
N ASP A 821 -28.23 -9.40 -23.21
CA ASP A 821 -29.70 -9.37 -23.09
C ASP A 821 -30.12 -9.10 -21.64
N ILE A 822 -29.47 -9.74 -20.67
CA ILE A 822 -29.69 -9.48 -19.24
C ILE A 822 -29.33 -8.03 -18.89
N VAL A 823 -28.24 -7.48 -19.43
CA VAL A 823 -27.88 -6.07 -19.20
C VAL A 823 -28.94 -5.12 -19.76
N VAL A 824 -29.49 -5.42 -20.94
CA VAL A 824 -30.54 -4.61 -21.57
C VAL A 824 -31.81 -4.65 -20.73
N VAL A 825 -32.27 -5.83 -20.32
CA VAL A 825 -33.46 -5.98 -19.47
C VAL A 825 -33.27 -5.28 -18.12
N LEU A 826 -32.11 -5.39 -17.48
CA LEU A 826 -31.88 -4.70 -16.20
C LEU A 826 -31.82 -3.16 -16.33
N ARG A 827 -31.62 -2.61 -17.54
CA ARG A 827 -31.67 -1.17 -17.81
C ARG A 827 -33.10 -0.63 -18.01
N THR A 828 -34.06 -1.49 -18.36
CA THR A 828 -35.48 -1.11 -18.52
C THR A 828 -36.21 -1.00 -17.18
N SER A 829 -35.61 -1.49 -16.10
CA SER A 829 -36.14 -1.42 -14.73
C SER A 829 -36.60 -0.02 -14.33
N GLU A 830 -37.79 0.06 -13.71
CA GLU A 830 -38.31 1.30 -13.09
C GLU A 830 -37.56 1.68 -11.80
N ASN A 831 -36.82 0.75 -11.20
CA ASN A 831 -35.96 1.03 -10.05
C ASN A 831 -34.73 1.84 -10.50
N LYS A 832 -34.70 3.12 -10.13
CA LYS A 832 -33.61 4.07 -10.46
C LYS A 832 -32.24 3.59 -10.04
N LEU A 833 -32.12 2.96 -8.86
CA LEU A 833 -30.85 2.42 -8.39
C LEU A 833 -30.39 1.30 -9.31
N LEU A 834 -31.27 0.34 -9.61
CA LEU A 834 -30.95 -0.79 -10.49
C LEU A 834 -30.52 -0.30 -11.89
N GLN A 835 -31.25 0.65 -12.46
CA GLN A 835 -30.88 1.26 -13.74
C GLN A 835 -29.49 1.92 -13.67
N GLN A 836 -29.17 2.64 -12.59
CA GLN A 836 -27.85 3.24 -12.39
C GLN A 836 -26.74 2.19 -12.35
N LEU A 837 -26.97 1.04 -11.69
CA LEU A 837 -25.99 -0.06 -11.61
C LEU A 837 -25.62 -0.61 -12.99
N PHE A 838 -26.56 -0.66 -13.95
CA PHE A 838 -26.34 -1.26 -15.28
C PHE A 838 -26.09 -0.27 -16.41
N SER A 839 -26.34 1.02 -16.18
CA SER A 839 -25.99 2.11 -17.10
C SER A 839 -24.59 2.69 -16.86
N SER A 840 -24.07 2.58 -15.63
CA SER A 840 -22.73 3.08 -15.30
C SER A 840 -21.64 2.16 -15.86
N PRO A 841 -20.58 2.71 -16.48
CA PRO A 841 -19.47 1.91 -17.00
C PRO A 841 -18.65 1.31 -15.84
N LEU A 842 -18.00 0.17 -16.09
CA LEU A 842 -17.15 -0.53 -15.12
C LEU A 842 -15.69 -0.07 -15.25
N THR A 843 -14.96 -0.05 -14.14
CA THR A 843 -13.49 0.12 -14.12
C THR A 843 -12.79 -1.15 -14.63
N LYS A 844 -11.48 -1.06 -14.90
CA LYS A 844 -10.64 -2.25 -15.17
C LYS A 844 -10.59 -3.24 -14.00
N THR A 845 -10.90 -2.80 -12.79
CA THR A 845 -11.02 -3.65 -11.59
C THR A 845 -12.39 -4.32 -11.47
N GLY A 846 -13.34 -4.02 -12.38
CA GLY A 846 -14.70 -4.58 -12.36
C GLY A 846 -15.69 -3.84 -11.45
N ASN A 847 -15.33 -2.67 -10.91
CA ASN A 847 -16.15 -1.87 -10.00
C ASN A 847 -16.94 -0.80 -10.78
N VAL A 848 -18.02 -0.27 -10.19
CA VAL A 848 -18.86 0.74 -10.84
C VAL A 848 -18.14 2.11 -10.84
N MET A 849 -18.03 2.77 -12.00
CA MET A 849 -17.45 4.11 -12.07
C MET A 849 -18.44 5.19 -11.59
N ASN A 850 -17.95 6.09 -10.74
CA ASN A 850 -18.70 7.27 -10.30
C ASN A 850 -18.61 8.35 -11.39
N VAL A 851 -19.66 8.51 -12.20
CA VAL A 851 -19.82 9.67 -13.09
C VAL A 851 -20.54 10.77 -12.32
N PRO A 852 -19.94 11.94 -12.06
CA PRO A 852 -20.64 13.02 -11.37
C PRO A 852 -21.80 13.50 -12.24
N MET A 853 -23.04 13.29 -11.78
CA MET A 853 -24.22 13.93 -12.37
C MET A 853 -24.11 15.43 -12.14
N GLN A 854 -23.70 16.18 -13.17
CA GLN A 854 -23.86 17.64 -13.17
C GLN A 854 -25.34 17.97 -13.32
N ASN A 855 -26.01 18.20 -12.19
CA ASN A 855 -27.29 18.89 -12.15
C ASN A 855 -27.08 20.38 -12.45
N LYS A 856 -27.07 20.77 -13.72
CA LYS A 856 -27.47 22.13 -14.15
C LYS A 856 -28.23 22.03 -15.47
N GLY A 857 -29.49 22.48 -15.43
CA GLY A 857 -30.38 22.52 -16.59
C GLY A 857 -29.76 23.30 -17.74
N GLY A 858 -29.59 22.59 -18.86
CA GLY A 858 -29.10 23.11 -20.12
C GLY A 858 -28.99 21.94 -21.08
N ILE A 859 -29.88 21.88 -22.07
CA ILE A 859 -29.80 20.89 -23.15
C ILE A 859 -28.53 21.21 -23.95
N ILE A 860 -27.44 20.51 -23.64
CA ILE A 860 -26.30 20.38 -24.54
C ILE A 860 -26.44 18.98 -25.12
N LEU A 861 -26.82 18.89 -26.40
CA LEU A 861 -26.75 17.63 -27.13
C LEU A 861 -25.33 17.07 -27.01
N PRO A 862 -25.15 15.75 -26.75
CA PRO A 862 -23.83 15.15 -26.76
C PRO A 862 -23.21 15.34 -28.14
N SER A 863 -21.99 15.89 -28.18
CA SER A 863 -21.21 16.01 -29.41
C SER A 863 -20.93 14.61 -29.98
N ARG A 864 -21.18 14.43 -31.29
CA ARG A 864 -21.00 13.22 -32.13
C ARG A 864 -19.66 12.45 -32.00
N ARG A 865 -18.73 12.88 -31.14
CA ARG A 865 -17.49 12.15 -30.80
C ARG A 865 -17.61 11.21 -29.60
N THR A 866 -18.75 11.15 -28.90
CA THR A 866 -18.97 10.21 -27.77
C THR A 866 -19.68 8.91 -28.16
N GLU A 867 -20.40 8.88 -29.28
CA GLU A 867 -21.08 7.65 -29.76
C GLU A 867 -20.09 6.57 -30.21
N THR A 868 -18.91 6.94 -30.68
CA THR A 868 -17.86 5.99 -31.11
C THR A 868 -17.04 5.41 -29.95
N MET A 869 -17.15 5.94 -28.72
CA MET A 869 -16.52 5.32 -27.53
C MET A 869 -17.49 4.48 -26.68
N LEU A 870 -18.80 4.66 -26.83
CA LEU A 870 -19.81 3.91 -26.09
C LEU A 870 -19.99 2.46 -26.60
N THR A 871 -19.54 2.16 -27.81
CA THR A 871 -19.62 0.83 -28.43
C THR A 871 -18.39 -0.06 -28.24
N HIS A 872 -17.33 0.41 -27.58
CA HIS A 872 -16.04 -0.32 -27.51
C HIS A 872 -15.43 -0.53 -26.12
N MET A 873 -16.20 -0.45 -25.02
CA MET A 873 -15.69 -0.78 -23.67
C MET A 873 -16.65 -1.71 -22.88
N THR A 874 -17.17 -2.75 -23.52
CA THR A 874 -17.64 -3.98 -22.85
C THR A 874 -16.63 -5.09 -23.10
N THR A 875 -15.35 -4.86 -22.79
CA THR A 875 -14.39 -5.96 -22.74
C THR A 875 -14.81 -6.87 -21.58
N VAL A 876 -15.24 -8.07 -21.90
CA VAL A 876 -15.61 -9.12 -20.94
C VAL A 876 -14.37 -9.53 -20.15
N LEU A 877 -14.05 -8.85 -19.06
CA LEU A 877 -12.89 -9.18 -18.22
C LEU A 877 -13.23 -10.42 -17.37
N SER A 878 -12.33 -11.41 -17.35
CA SER A 878 -12.47 -12.57 -16.45
C SER A 878 -12.18 -12.16 -15.00
N SER A 879 -12.61 -12.98 -14.05
CA SER A 879 -12.32 -12.78 -12.62
C SER A 879 -10.82 -12.66 -12.36
N SER A 880 -9.99 -13.45 -13.05
CA SER A 880 -8.52 -13.42 -12.93
C SER A 880 -7.90 -12.10 -13.39
N VAL A 881 -8.38 -11.52 -14.49
CA VAL A 881 -7.88 -10.24 -15.01
C VAL A 881 -8.31 -9.08 -14.11
N CYS A 882 -9.55 -9.09 -13.62
CA CYS A 882 -10.01 -8.13 -12.62
C CYS A 882 -9.18 -8.20 -11.33
N LEU A 883 -8.78 -9.40 -10.89
CA LEU A 883 -7.90 -9.63 -9.74
C LEU A 883 -6.51 -8.99 -9.96
N GLN A 884 -5.88 -9.21 -11.12
CA GLN A 884 -4.59 -8.60 -11.45
C GLN A 884 -4.64 -7.07 -11.40
N TYR A 885 -5.59 -6.44 -12.11
CA TYR A 885 -5.74 -4.98 -12.07
C TYR A 885 -6.05 -4.45 -10.66
N SER A 886 -6.84 -5.18 -9.88
CA SER A 886 -7.16 -4.81 -8.49
C SER A 886 -5.93 -4.84 -7.59
N LEU A 887 -5.07 -5.86 -7.73
CA LEU A 887 -3.81 -5.96 -6.98
C LEU A 887 -2.82 -4.86 -7.39
N MET A 888 -2.70 -4.57 -8.69
CA MET A 888 -1.85 -3.49 -9.17
C MET A 888 -2.29 -2.12 -8.63
N ASP A 889 -3.59 -1.82 -8.66
CA ASP A 889 -4.13 -0.57 -8.09
C ASP A 889 -3.85 -0.49 -6.58
N LEU A 890 -4.10 -1.58 -5.84
CA LEU A 890 -3.84 -1.64 -4.41
C LEU A 890 -2.35 -1.40 -4.07
N LEU A 891 -1.44 -2.12 -4.71
CA LEU A 891 0.01 -1.96 -4.49
C LEU A 891 0.47 -0.55 -4.85
N SER A 892 -0.07 0.05 -5.92
CA SER A 892 0.26 1.43 -6.31
C SER A 892 -0.10 2.44 -5.23
N LYS A 893 -1.22 2.26 -4.51
CA LYS A 893 -1.62 3.12 -3.38
C LYS A 893 -0.75 2.92 -2.15
N MET A 894 -0.28 1.69 -1.92
CA MET A 894 0.59 1.38 -0.77
C MET A 894 1.98 1.99 -0.92
N VAL A 895 2.55 1.99 -2.14
CA VAL A 895 3.90 2.52 -2.43
C VAL A 895 4.01 4.03 -2.19
N VAL A 896 2.91 4.78 -2.28
CA VAL A 896 2.90 6.23 -2.07
C VAL A 896 3.17 6.60 -0.60
N GLY A 897 2.70 5.78 0.33
CA GLY A 897 2.79 6.05 1.77
C GLY A 897 3.98 5.36 2.45
N GLN A 898 4.47 5.93 3.55
CA GLN A 898 5.43 5.23 4.42
C GLN A 898 4.73 4.05 5.13
N PRO A 899 5.20 2.80 4.97
CA PRO A 899 4.52 1.64 5.52
C PRO A 899 4.80 1.44 7.02
N HIS A 900 3.78 1.03 7.75
CA HIS A 900 3.80 0.57 9.15
C HIS A 900 3.15 -0.80 9.21
N PHE A 901 3.76 -1.77 9.88
CA PHE A 901 3.31 -3.16 9.82
C PHE A 901 2.73 -3.67 11.14
N VAL A 902 1.55 -4.29 11.06
CA VAL A 902 0.91 -5.02 12.16
C VAL A 902 0.70 -6.47 11.74
N ARG A 903 1.29 -7.40 12.49
CA ARG A 903 1.23 -8.85 12.27
C ARG A 903 0.31 -9.48 13.31
N CYS A 904 -0.88 -9.87 12.88
CA CYS A 904 -1.87 -10.54 13.71
C CYS A 904 -1.60 -12.05 13.74
N ILE A 905 -1.56 -12.64 14.94
CA ILE A 905 -1.30 -14.07 15.16
C ILE A 905 -2.49 -14.70 15.90
N LYS A 906 -2.93 -15.86 15.40
CA LYS A 906 -3.99 -16.64 16.02
C LYS A 906 -3.40 -17.62 17.06
N PRO A 907 -3.70 -17.52 18.36
CA PRO A 907 -3.01 -18.36 19.35
C PRO A 907 -3.50 -19.80 19.37
N ASN A 908 -4.74 -20.08 18.96
CA ASN A 908 -5.29 -21.44 18.87
C ASN A 908 -6.45 -21.52 17.86
N ASP A 909 -6.69 -22.70 17.30
CA ASP A 909 -7.77 -22.92 16.32
C ASP A 909 -9.15 -23.13 16.94
N ASP A 910 -9.21 -23.50 18.21
CA ASP A 910 -10.45 -23.75 18.97
C ASP A 910 -11.17 -22.46 19.42
N ARG A 911 -10.60 -21.29 19.09
CA ARG A 911 -11.11 -19.96 19.45
C ARG A 911 -11.39 -19.78 20.94
N ARG A 912 -10.57 -20.39 21.79
CA ARG A 912 -10.68 -20.27 23.26
C ARG A 912 -9.73 -19.19 23.76
N ALA A 913 -10.25 -18.29 24.61
CA ALA A 913 -9.41 -17.34 25.34
C ALA A 913 -8.41 -18.09 26.24
N LEU A 914 -7.27 -17.46 26.53
CA LEU A 914 -6.23 -17.97 27.44
C LEU A 914 -5.60 -19.32 27.03
N ARG A 915 -5.74 -19.73 25.77
CA ARG A 915 -5.12 -20.95 25.24
C ARG A 915 -4.09 -20.61 24.19
N PHE A 916 -2.88 -21.15 24.36
CA PHE A 916 -1.76 -20.93 23.45
C PHE A 916 -1.27 -22.24 22.83
N GLY A 917 -1.46 -22.40 21.53
CA GLY A 917 -0.96 -23.53 20.74
C GLY A 917 0.43 -23.25 20.20
N LYS A 918 1.49 -23.71 20.90
CA LYS A 918 2.89 -23.47 20.51
C LYS A 918 3.18 -23.82 19.06
N GLU A 919 2.80 -25.02 18.61
CA GLU A 919 3.04 -25.48 17.24
C GLU A 919 2.35 -24.59 16.22
N ARG A 920 1.11 -24.17 16.50
CA ARG A 920 0.34 -23.31 15.61
C ARG A 920 1.00 -21.95 15.48
N VAL A 921 1.39 -21.33 16.60
CA VAL A 921 2.07 -20.03 16.59
C VAL A 921 3.44 -20.12 15.91
N MET A 922 4.19 -21.21 16.11
CA MET A 922 5.47 -21.44 15.44
C MET A 922 5.35 -21.47 13.91
N VAL A 923 4.32 -22.14 13.38
CA VAL A 923 4.07 -22.16 11.93
C VAL A 923 3.77 -20.75 11.42
N GLN A 924 2.96 -19.97 12.15
CA GLN A 924 2.66 -18.58 11.78
C GLN A 924 3.89 -17.68 11.79
N LEU A 925 4.76 -17.79 12.80
CA LEU A 925 5.99 -17.01 12.88
C LEU A 925 6.95 -17.30 11.72
N ARG A 926 7.04 -18.56 11.27
CA ARG A 926 7.88 -18.94 10.12
C ARG A 926 7.40 -18.28 8.84
N TYR A 927 6.13 -18.48 8.49
CA TYR A 927 5.67 -17.97 7.19
C TYR A 927 5.41 -16.46 7.19
N THR A 928 5.16 -15.82 8.33
CA THR A 928 5.00 -14.36 8.36
C THR A 928 6.31 -13.61 8.06
N GLY A 929 7.45 -14.31 7.98
CA GLY A 929 8.77 -13.74 7.75
C GLY A 929 9.33 -13.03 8.99
N ILE A 930 8.74 -13.26 10.17
CA ILE A 930 9.12 -12.59 11.42
C ILE A 930 10.51 -13.08 11.86
N LEU A 931 10.85 -14.35 11.65
CA LEU A 931 12.16 -14.90 12.01
C LEU A 931 13.29 -14.22 11.24
N GLU A 932 13.14 -14.13 9.91
CA GLU A 932 14.07 -13.47 9.02
C GLU A 932 14.16 -11.99 9.35
N THR A 933 13.03 -11.35 9.67
CA THR A 933 13.00 -9.94 10.09
C THR A 933 13.77 -9.70 11.39
N VAL A 934 13.58 -10.54 12.42
CA VAL A 934 14.34 -10.44 13.67
C VAL A 934 15.84 -10.59 13.39
N ASN A 935 16.22 -11.60 12.61
CA ASN A 935 17.62 -11.85 12.29
C ASN A 935 18.28 -10.67 11.56
N ILE A 936 17.61 -10.16 10.53
CA ILE A 936 18.11 -9.06 9.71
C ILE A 936 18.16 -7.74 10.49
N ARG A 937 17.14 -7.43 11.31
CA ARG A 937 17.11 -6.20 12.12
C ARG A 937 18.15 -6.19 13.25
N ARG A 938 18.60 -7.37 13.72
CA ARG A 938 19.71 -7.49 14.69
C ARG A 938 21.06 -7.15 14.07
N GLN A 939 21.33 -7.68 12.88
CA GLN A 939 22.64 -7.59 12.22
C GLN A 939 22.77 -6.41 11.23
N GLY A 940 21.65 -5.84 10.77
CA GLY A 940 21.58 -4.87 9.67
C GLY A 940 21.37 -3.40 10.05
N PHE A 941 21.25 -2.55 9.02
CA PHE A 941 21.01 -1.11 9.10
C PHE A 941 19.70 -0.78 8.37
N SER A 942 18.60 -0.87 9.13
CA SER A 942 17.23 -0.76 8.63
C SER A 942 16.87 0.58 7.97
N HIS A 943 17.56 1.67 8.30
CA HIS A 943 17.26 3.00 7.77
C HIS A 943 18.39 3.50 6.89
N ARG A 944 18.06 3.95 5.67
CA ARG A 944 19.01 4.41 4.66
C ARG A 944 18.56 5.75 4.11
N ILE A 945 19.05 6.81 4.73
CA ILE A 945 18.56 8.16 4.45
C ILE A 945 19.57 8.84 3.51
N PRO A 946 19.17 9.33 2.32
CA PRO A 946 20.01 10.16 1.48
C PRO A 946 20.59 11.35 2.27
N PHE A 947 21.83 11.74 1.97
CA PHE A 947 22.48 12.83 2.69
C PHE A 947 21.68 14.13 2.64
N GLU A 948 21.11 14.45 1.48
CA GLU A 948 20.21 15.59 1.33
C GLU A 948 19.01 15.53 2.28
N GLU A 949 18.27 14.40 2.27
CA GLU A 949 17.12 14.22 3.15
C GLU A 949 17.52 14.25 4.63
N PHE A 950 18.66 13.64 4.98
CA PHE A 950 19.16 13.57 6.34
C PHE A 950 19.55 14.96 6.87
N VAL A 951 20.33 15.72 6.10
CA VAL A 951 20.78 17.06 6.48
C VAL A 951 19.58 18.00 6.56
N ASN A 952 18.73 18.04 5.54
CA ASN A 952 17.55 18.90 5.52
C ASN A 952 16.65 18.65 6.74
N ARG A 953 16.59 17.40 7.20
CA ARG A 953 15.74 17.00 8.33
C ARG A 953 16.37 17.26 9.70
N TYR A 954 17.68 17.02 9.85
CA TYR A 954 18.32 16.98 11.18
C TYR A 954 19.38 18.07 11.42
N TYR A 955 19.59 19.00 10.48
CA TYR A 955 20.65 20.02 10.66
C TYR A 955 20.48 20.87 11.92
N TYR A 956 19.26 21.10 12.39
CA TYR A 956 18.99 21.85 13.63
C TYR A 956 19.64 21.24 14.89
N LEU A 957 20.02 19.96 14.84
CA LEU A 957 20.69 19.29 15.95
C LEU A 957 22.14 19.75 16.13
N ALA A 958 22.82 20.09 15.03
CA ALA A 958 24.23 20.48 15.04
C ALA A 958 24.48 21.93 14.59
N PHE A 959 23.56 22.53 13.84
CA PHE A 959 23.71 23.83 13.20
C PHE A 959 22.62 24.82 13.63
N ARG A 960 22.87 26.11 13.43
CA ARG A 960 21.90 27.17 13.77
C ARG A 960 20.76 27.20 12.76
N ALA A 961 19.54 27.49 13.21
CA ALA A 961 18.33 27.45 12.37
C ALA A 961 18.33 28.37 11.13
N HIS A 962 19.19 29.39 11.08
CA HIS A 962 19.31 30.32 9.94
C HIS A 962 20.42 29.92 8.96
N GLN A 963 21.18 28.86 9.25
CA GLN A 963 22.31 28.39 8.44
C GLN A 963 21.96 26.99 7.93
N MET A 964 21.35 26.89 6.74
CA MET A 964 21.20 25.60 6.08
C MET A 964 22.58 25.13 5.59
N PRO A 965 23.12 24.03 6.13
CA PRO A 965 24.41 23.52 5.72
C PRO A 965 24.30 22.80 4.37
N SER A 966 25.41 22.70 3.64
CA SER A 966 25.48 21.94 2.38
C SER A 966 25.22 20.44 2.63
N THR A 967 24.65 19.76 1.63
CA THR A 967 24.24 18.35 1.70
C THR A 967 25.42 17.38 1.47
N ASN A 968 26.54 17.64 2.13
CA ASN A 968 27.78 16.87 2.01
C ASN A 968 27.93 15.86 3.17
N LYS A 969 28.88 14.92 3.01
CA LYS A 969 29.13 13.84 3.96
C LYS A 969 29.60 14.38 5.32
N GLU A 970 30.35 15.47 5.32
CA GLU A 970 30.92 16.09 6.51
C GLU A 970 29.83 16.61 7.46
N ASN A 971 28.80 17.29 6.91
CA ASN A 971 27.70 17.81 7.71
C ASN A 971 26.80 16.69 8.26
N VAL A 972 26.68 15.56 7.55
CA VAL A 972 26.02 14.36 8.07
C VAL A 972 26.77 13.81 9.28
N VAL A 973 28.10 13.67 9.20
CA VAL A 973 28.94 13.23 10.33
C VAL A 973 28.77 14.18 11.52
N ALA A 974 28.85 15.49 11.29
CA ALA A 974 28.71 16.48 12.36
C ALA A 974 27.37 16.35 13.11
N ILE A 975 26.27 16.08 12.39
CA ILE A 975 24.96 15.81 13.00
C ILE A 975 24.98 14.53 13.85
N LEU A 976 25.54 13.43 13.31
CA LEU A 976 25.58 12.13 13.99
C LEU A 976 26.43 12.17 15.26
N GLU A 977 27.60 12.81 15.20
CA GLU A 977 28.51 12.98 16.34
C GLU A 977 27.91 13.89 17.41
N ARG A 978 27.30 15.01 17.01
CA ARG A 978 26.61 15.92 17.94
C ARG A 978 25.42 15.23 18.62
N ALA A 979 24.71 14.38 17.89
CA ALA A 979 23.62 13.56 18.41
C ALA A 979 24.11 12.37 19.25
N LYS A 980 25.44 12.14 19.35
CA LYS A 980 26.07 11.05 20.10
C LYS A 980 25.54 9.66 19.73
N LEU A 981 25.30 9.44 18.43
CA LEU A 981 24.88 8.13 17.95
C LEU A 981 26.08 7.21 17.74
N GLU A 982 25.96 5.95 18.16
CA GLU A 982 26.95 4.90 17.96
C GLU A 982 26.53 3.94 16.84
N ALA A 983 27.43 3.08 16.36
CA ALA A 983 27.09 1.98 15.43
C ALA A 983 26.27 2.39 14.19
N TRP A 984 26.65 3.47 13.50
CA TRP A 984 26.13 3.92 12.20
C TRP A 984 27.17 3.72 11.09
N VAL A 985 26.74 3.67 9.83
CA VAL A 985 27.63 3.53 8.66
C VAL A 985 27.33 4.61 7.62
N LEU A 986 28.37 5.16 7.00
CA LEU A 986 28.23 6.10 5.89
C LEU A 986 28.52 5.40 4.57
N GLY A 987 27.56 5.47 3.63
CA GLY A 987 27.80 5.08 2.24
C GLY A 987 28.26 6.26 1.39
N LYS A 988 28.16 6.11 0.06
CA LYS A 988 28.55 7.15 -0.90
C LYS A 988 27.58 8.34 -0.93
N THR A 989 26.28 8.08 -0.79
CA THR A 989 25.21 9.09 -0.91
C THR A 989 24.17 9.02 0.22
N LYS A 990 24.29 8.05 1.13
CA LYS A 990 23.30 7.75 2.17
C LYS A 990 23.96 7.44 3.50
N VAL A 991 23.29 7.78 4.59
CA VAL A 991 23.62 7.32 5.95
C VAL A 991 22.80 6.09 6.28
N PHE A 992 23.46 5.09 6.87
CA PHE A 992 22.90 3.81 7.27
C PHE A 992 22.78 3.79 8.80
N LEU A 993 21.56 3.66 9.26
CA LEU A 993 21.17 3.78 10.65
C LEU A 993 20.43 2.53 11.11
N ARG A 994 20.68 2.11 12.35
CA ARG A 994 19.89 1.08 13.02
C ARG A 994 18.47 1.61 13.30
N TYR A 995 17.53 0.70 13.55
CA TYR A 995 16.11 1.06 13.62
C TYR A 995 15.82 2.11 14.72
N TYR A 996 16.54 2.03 15.83
CA TYR A 996 16.40 2.93 16.98
C TYR A 996 17.05 4.31 16.81
N HIS A 997 18.01 4.49 15.89
CA HIS A 997 18.67 5.80 15.70
C HIS A 997 17.71 6.87 15.18
N VAL A 998 16.81 6.50 14.27
CA VAL A 998 15.83 7.46 13.73
C VAL A 998 14.88 7.93 14.83
N GLU A 999 14.51 7.06 15.76
CA GLU A 999 13.75 7.46 16.93
C GLU A 999 14.54 8.46 17.78
N GLN A 1000 15.77 8.15 18.16
CA GLN A 1000 16.63 9.05 18.94
C GLN A 1000 16.81 10.43 18.29
N LEU A 1001 17.06 10.48 16.98
CA LEU A 1001 17.18 11.74 16.24
C LEU A 1001 15.90 12.57 16.26
N ASN A 1002 14.74 11.92 16.06
CA ASN A 1002 13.45 12.62 16.12
C ASN A 1002 13.14 13.14 17.53
N LEU A 1003 13.62 12.46 18.58
CA LEU A 1003 13.48 12.93 19.97
C LEU A 1003 14.31 14.19 20.22
N LEU A 1004 15.58 14.19 19.83
CA LEU A 1004 16.43 15.38 19.93
C LEU A 1004 15.85 16.54 19.12
N LEU A 1005 15.31 16.25 17.93
CA LEU A 1005 14.71 17.26 17.07
C LEU A 1005 13.47 17.89 17.72
N ARG A 1006 12.66 17.10 18.43
CA ARG A 1006 11.52 17.61 19.21
C ARG A 1006 11.94 18.57 20.32
N GLU A 1007 13.02 18.29 21.04
CA GLU A 1007 13.51 19.19 22.09
C GLU A 1007 13.93 20.55 21.52
N VAL A 1008 14.55 20.54 20.35
CA VAL A 1008 14.88 21.77 19.63
C VAL A 1008 13.62 22.51 19.17
N ILE A 1009 12.64 21.79 18.60
CA ILE A 1009 11.36 22.36 18.17
C ILE A 1009 10.54 22.89 19.37
N ALA A 1010 10.62 22.27 20.55
CA ALA A 1010 9.93 22.73 21.75
C ALA A 1010 10.35 24.16 22.15
N ARG A 1011 11.55 24.61 21.78
CA ARG A 1011 11.99 26.00 21.99
C ARG A 1011 11.17 27.02 21.18
N VAL A 1012 10.47 26.60 20.12
CA VAL A 1012 9.50 27.43 19.38
C VAL A 1012 8.36 27.90 20.28
N VAL A 1013 8.05 27.20 21.38
CA VAL A 1013 7.05 27.62 22.36
C VAL A 1013 7.37 29.00 22.95
N VAL A 1014 8.66 29.35 23.11
CA VAL A 1014 9.08 30.69 23.55
C VAL A 1014 8.65 31.75 22.54
N ILE A 1015 8.90 31.52 21.25
CA ILE A 1015 8.48 32.42 20.16
C ILE A 1015 6.95 32.53 20.12
N GLN A 1016 6.24 31.41 20.29
CA GLN A 1016 4.78 31.39 20.37
C GLN A 1016 4.27 32.20 21.57
N ALA A 1017 4.92 32.12 22.73
CA ALA A 1017 4.54 32.88 23.93
C ALA A 1017 4.69 34.39 23.71
N PHE A 1018 5.82 34.84 23.15
CA PHE A 1018 6.02 36.25 22.78
C PHE A 1018 4.98 36.73 21.75
N THR A 1019 4.72 35.91 20.72
CA THR A 1019 3.75 36.24 19.67
C THR A 1019 2.32 36.29 20.22
N LYS A 1020 1.93 35.33 21.06
CA LYS A 1020 0.62 35.31 21.75
C LYS A 1020 0.49 36.50 22.69
N GLY A 1021 1.55 36.85 23.43
CA GLY A 1021 1.62 38.03 24.28
C GLY A 1021 1.42 39.32 23.48
N TRP A 1022 2.14 39.48 22.36
CA TRP A 1022 2.00 40.63 21.46
C TRP A 1022 0.60 40.73 20.84
N LEU A 1023 0.06 39.62 20.31
CA LEU A 1023 -1.31 39.56 19.79
C LEU A 1023 -2.35 39.85 20.88
N GLY A 1024 -2.13 39.35 22.08
CA GLY A 1024 -2.95 39.60 23.27
C GLY A 1024 -2.99 41.08 23.63
N ALA A 1025 -1.81 41.71 23.74
CA ALA A 1025 -1.67 43.14 24.01
C ALA A 1025 -2.31 44.00 22.92
N ARG A 1026 -2.13 43.65 21.64
CA ARG A 1026 -2.76 44.34 20.51
C ARG A 1026 -4.28 44.23 20.53
N ARG A 1027 -4.82 43.03 20.76
CA ARG A 1027 -6.27 42.81 20.91
C ARG A 1027 -6.84 43.57 22.10
N TYR A 1028 -6.13 43.56 23.23
CA TYR A 1028 -6.51 44.31 24.42
C TYR A 1028 -6.56 45.82 24.13
N ARG A 1029 -5.51 46.40 23.53
CA ARG A 1029 -5.50 47.81 23.11
C ARG A 1029 -6.67 48.17 22.19
N LYS A 1030 -6.99 47.33 21.19
CA LYS A 1030 -8.12 47.54 20.29
C LYS A 1030 -9.46 47.48 21.03
N GLN A 1031 -9.62 46.55 21.98
CA GLN A 1031 -10.81 46.43 22.80
C GLN A 1031 -10.96 47.60 23.79
N THR A 1032 -9.87 48.06 24.38
CA THR A 1032 -9.84 49.24 25.26
C THR A 1032 -10.16 50.51 24.48
N GLN A 1033 -9.63 50.70 23.27
CA GLN A 1033 -10.03 51.80 22.39
C GLN A 1033 -11.52 51.75 22.02
N LYS A 1034 -12.07 50.56 21.72
CA LYS A 1034 -13.51 50.38 21.50
C LYS A 1034 -14.33 50.71 22.75
N ARG A 1035 -13.90 50.26 23.94
CA ARG A 1035 -14.54 50.56 25.21
C ARG A 1035 -14.49 52.06 25.53
N ASN A 1036 -13.36 52.71 25.31
CA ASN A 1036 -13.20 54.16 25.54
C ASN A 1036 -14.06 54.97 24.55
N ARG A 1037 -14.08 54.60 23.26
CA ARG A 1037 -14.99 55.24 22.28
C ARG A 1037 -16.46 55.01 22.66
N GLY A 1038 -16.82 53.79 23.05
CA GLY A 1038 -18.16 53.47 23.55
C GLY A 1038 -18.51 54.25 24.81
N ALA A 1039 -17.59 54.38 25.77
CA ALA A 1039 -17.77 55.16 26.98
C ALA A 1039 -17.97 56.64 26.66
N VAL A 1040 -17.18 57.22 25.75
CA VAL A 1040 -17.35 58.62 25.29
C VAL A 1040 -18.71 58.82 24.61
N VAL A 1041 -19.16 57.89 23.77
CA VAL A 1041 -20.50 57.94 23.13
C VAL A 1041 -21.63 57.82 24.17
N ILE A 1042 -21.47 56.93 25.16
CA ILE A 1042 -22.46 56.76 26.23
C ILE A 1042 -22.46 58.00 27.13
N GLN A 1043 -21.30 58.56 27.47
CA GLN A 1043 -21.17 59.78 28.27
C GLN A 1043 -21.75 60.99 27.54
N SER A 1044 -21.46 61.17 26.25
CA SER A 1044 -22.05 62.26 25.46
C SER A 1044 -23.57 62.11 25.29
N GLY A 1045 -24.06 60.89 25.11
CA GLY A 1045 -25.49 60.58 25.10
C GLY A 1045 -26.16 60.86 26.46
N THR A 1046 -25.51 60.47 27.57
CA THR A 1046 -26.03 60.68 28.93
C THR A 1046 -26.03 62.17 29.30
N LEU A 1047 -24.99 62.92 28.93
CA LEU A 1047 -24.91 64.36 29.11
C LEU A 1047 -25.96 65.09 28.26
N CYS A 1048 -26.20 64.65 27.03
CA CYS A 1048 -27.28 65.16 26.18
C CYS A 1048 -28.65 64.91 26.83
N VAL A 1049 -28.91 63.68 27.31
CA VAL A 1049 -30.15 63.33 28.00
C VAL A 1049 -30.31 64.11 29.31
N GLN A 1050 -29.24 64.30 30.10
CA GLN A 1050 -29.25 65.15 31.28
C GLN A 1050 -29.54 66.61 30.94
N SER A 1051 -28.98 67.14 29.85
CA SER A 1051 -29.25 68.50 29.39
C SER A 1051 -30.71 68.67 28.93
N ILE A 1052 -31.26 67.66 28.22
CA ILE A 1052 -32.68 67.62 27.85
C ILE A 1052 -33.59 67.51 29.09
N LEU A 1053 -33.23 66.69 30.08
CA LEU A 1053 -33.95 66.56 31.34
C LEU A 1053 -33.86 67.82 32.19
N PHE A 1054 -32.71 68.52 32.18
CA PHE A 1054 -32.53 69.80 32.87
C PHE A 1054 -33.34 70.92 32.20
N HIS A 1055 -33.39 70.95 30.86
CA HIS A 1055 -34.27 71.86 30.12
C HIS A 1055 -35.75 71.56 30.35
N ARG A 1056 -36.16 70.28 30.34
CA ARG A 1056 -37.53 69.87 30.70
C ARG A 1056 -37.86 70.15 32.18
N GLY A 1057 -36.87 70.04 33.07
CA GLY A 1057 -36.95 70.41 34.48
C GLY A 1057 -37.16 71.91 34.69
N ARG A 1058 -36.46 72.76 33.93
CA ARG A 1058 -36.71 74.21 33.94
C ARG A 1058 -38.10 74.59 33.43
N SER A 1059 -38.59 73.91 32.39
CA SER A 1059 -39.96 74.14 31.89
C SER A 1059 -41.05 73.67 32.87
N THR A 1060 -40.74 72.72 33.76
CA THR A 1060 -41.69 72.20 34.79
C THR A 1060 -41.59 72.94 36.12
N ILE A 1061 -40.44 73.53 36.45
CA ILE A 1061 -40.24 74.38 37.65
C ILE A 1061 -40.88 75.77 37.49
N SER A 1062 -41.05 76.27 36.25
CA SER A 1062 -41.80 77.51 36.00
C SER A 1062 -43.32 77.36 36.28
N CYS A 1063 -43.86 76.13 36.24
CA CYS A 1063 -45.30 75.88 36.32
C CYS A 1063 -45.78 75.39 37.71
N THR A 1064 -44.88 75.29 38.70
CA THR A 1064 -45.20 74.69 40.02
C THR A 1064 -44.83 75.59 41.21
N HIS A 1065 -44.80 76.92 41.01
CA HIS A 1065 -44.55 77.88 42.09
C HIS A 1065 -45.79 78.50 42.75
N THR A 1066 -47.01 78.05 42.45
CA THR A 1066 -48.24 78.64 43.02
C THR A 1066 -49.16 77.70 43.80
N HIS A 1067 -48.81 76.42 43.98
CA HIS A 1067 -49.67 75.49 44.74
C HIS A 1067 -48.87 74.54 45.63
N THR A 1068 -48.48 74.98 46.83
CA THR A 1068 -48.26 74.11 48.01
C THR A 1068 -48.10 74.95 49.29
N HIS A 1069 -49.22 75.39 49.85
CA HIS A 1069 -49.44 75.21 51.29
C HIS A 1069 -50.27 73.92 51.42
N THR A 1070 -50.10 73.21 52.55
CA THR A 1070 -50.86 72.03 53.01
C THR A 1070 -50.28 70.63 52.76
N HIS A 1071 -49.88 70.03 53.88
CA HIS A 1071 -50.02 68.63 54.30
C HIS A 1071 -49.05 67.60 53.70
N THR A 1072 -48.06 67.06 54.42
CA THR A 1072 -48.09 66.18 55.61
C THR A 1072 -49.07 65.01 55.52
N ALA A 1073 -48.48 63.80 55.60
CA ALA A 1073 -49.03 62.46 55.82
C ALA A 1073 -48.85 61.51 54.62
N SER A 1074 -48.50 60.26 54.95
CA SER A 1074 -48.43 59.06 54.09
C SER A 1074 -47.31 58.98 53.04
N PHE A 1075 -46.20 58.30 53.36
CA PHE A 1075 -45.64 57.18 52.56
C PHE A 1075 -44.42 56.55 53.27
N SER A 1076 -44.66 55.88 54.40
CA SER A 1076 -43.80 54.82 54.95
C SER A 1076 -44.17 53.49 54.28
N SER A 1077 -43.49 53.06 53.20
CA SER A 1077 -43.79 51.74 52.59
C SER A 1077 -42.70 51.03 51.73
N PRO A 1078 -41.58 51.63 51.25
CA PRO A 1078 -40.63 50.86 50.42
C PRO A 1078 -39.46 50.19 51.18
N VAL A 1079 -39.08 50.68 52.36
CA VAL A 1079 -37.83 50.28 53.03
C VAL A 1079 -37.99 49.01 53.87
N ALA A 1080 -39.14 48.84 54.53
CA ALA A 1080 -39.45 47.65 55.32
C ALA A 1080 -39.67 46.39 54.45
N TRP A 1081 -40.22 46.55 53.23
CA TRP A 1081 -40.47 45.45 52.30
C TRP A 1081 -39.18 44.85 51.74
N ARG A 1082 -38.22 45.70 51.33
CA ARG A 1082 -36.91 45.24 50.80
C ARG A 1082 -36.10 44.48 51.86
N GLY A 1083 -36.14 44.94 53.11
CA GLY A 1083 -35.48 44.25 54.23
C GLY A 1083 -36.15 42.94 54.65
N HIS A 1084 -37.46 42.77 54.41
CA HIS A 1084 -38.18 41.52 54.69
C HIS A 1084 -37.92 40.46 53.60
N VAL A 1085 -37.93 40.86 52.32
CA VAL A 1085 -37.67 39.96 51.18
C VAL A 1085 -36.24 39.41 51.20
N ALA A 1086 -35.25 40.24 51.51
CA ALA A 1086 -33.85 39.80 51.62
C ALA A 1086 -33.64 38.77 52.75
N ARG A 1087 -34.28 38.98 53.92
CA ARG A 1087 -34.19 38.05 55.06
C ARG A 1087 -34.93 36.73 54.81
N LYS A 1088 -36.00 36.74 54.01
CA LYS A 1088 -36.73 35.53 53.60
C LYS A 1088 -35.92 34.66 52.64
N ASN A 1089 -35.23 35.25 51.67
CA ASN A 1089 -34.38 34.52 50.72
C ASN A 1089 -33.16 33.87 51.37
N VAL A 1090 -32.53 34.52 52.36
CA VAL A 1090 -31.39 33.93 53.09
C VAL A 1090 -31.83 32.76 53.99
N LYS A 1091 -33.01 32.85 54.61
CA LYS A 1091 -33.57 31.72 55.40
C LYS A 1091 -33.93 30.53 54.51
N GLN A 1092 -34.46 30.76 53.31
CA GLN A 1092 -34.78 29.72 52.32
C GLN A 1092 -33.53 28.95 51.89
N ILE A 1093 -32.45 29.65 51.51
CA ILE A 1093 -31.19 29.03 51.08
C ILE A 1093 -30.52 28.23 52.20
N LYS A 1094 -30.61 28.70 53.46
CA LYS A 1094 -30.10 27.93 54.62
C LYS A 1094 -30.90 26.65 54.87
N LYS A 1095 -32.23 26.70 54.70
CA LYS A 1095 -33.12 25.54 54.87
C LYS A 1095 -32.85 24.49 53.78
N GLU A 1096 -32.72 24.91 52.52
CA GLU A 1096 -32.41 24.02 51.39
C GLU A 1096 -31.03 23.34 51.53
N ARG A 1097 -30.04 24.04 52.10
CA ARG A 1097 -28.72 23.45 52.39
C ARG A 1097 -28.74 22.46 53.56
N GLN A 1098 -29.56 22.70 54.59
CA GLN A 1098 -29.73 21.75 55.70
C GLN A 1098 -30.55 20.51 55.29
N GLU A 1099 -31.60 20.68 54.48
CA GLU A 1099 -32.40 19.57 53.93
C GLU A 1099 -31.57 18.70 52.96
N ALA A 1100 -30.71 19.30 52.12
CA ALA A 1100 -29.79 18.56 51.26
C ALA A 1100 -28.69 17.80 52.03
N ALA A 1101 -28.22 18.33 53.16
CA ALA A 1101 -27.22 17.66 54.00
C ALA A 1101 -27.81 16.44 54.75
N ILE A 1102 -29.06 16.55 55.22
CA ILE A 1102 -29.79 15.45 55.85
C ILE A 1102 -30.10 14.33 54.83
N CYS A 1103 -30.42 14.68 53.59
CA CYS A 1103 -30.71 13.72 52.51
C CYS A 1103 -29.46 12.93 52.04
N ILE A 1104 -28.26 13.52 52.14
CA ILE A 1104 -26.98 12.86 51.80
C ILE A 1104 -26.49 11.98 52.95
N GLN A 1105 -26.84 12.29 54.21
CA GLN A 1105 -26.50 11.48 55.39
C GLN A 1105 -27.49 10.33 55.64
N SER A 1106 -28.75 10.45 55.19
CA SER A 1106 -29.76 9.39 55.30
C SER A 1106 -29.74 8.35 54.17
N GLY A 1107 -28.85 8.49 53.18
CA GLY A 1107 -28.72 7.57 52.04
C GLY A 1107 -27.69 6.45 52.22
N LYS A 1108 -27.03 6.35 53.38
CA LYS A 1108 -25.91 5.41 53.61
C LYS A 1108 -26.24 4.16 54.42
N GLU A 1109 -27.44 4.03 54.97
CA GLU A 1109 -27.86 2.85 55.71
C GLU A 1109 -29.34 2.64 55.45
N ILE A 1110 -29.67 1.78 54.47
CA ILE A 1110 -30.92 1.02 54.30
C ILE A 1110 -30.82 0.34 52.91
N ILE A 1111 -30.58 -0.98 52.93
CA ILE A 1111 -30.86 -1.98 51.87
C ILE A 1111 -29.85 -1.98 50.70
N SER A 1112 -28.86 -2.87 50.55
CA SER A 1112 -28.62 -4.23 51.09
C SER A 1112 -29.86 -5.11 51.18
N HIS A 1113 -30.36 -5.53 50.01
CA HIS A 1113 -31.10 -6.78 49.73
C HIS A 1113 -32.19 -6.58 48.66
N VAL A 1114 -32.12 -7.46 47.65
CA VAL A 1114 -33.21 -7.93 46.77
C VAL A 1114 -33.50 -7.15 45.48
N SER A 1115 -32.90 -7.71 44.42
CA SER A 1115 -33.48 -8.12 43.14
C SER A 1115 -33.91 -7.10 42.08
N ASN A 1116 -33.35 -7.38 40.90
CA ASN A 1116 -34.00 -7.45 39.60
C ASN A 1116 -34.58 -6.16 39.01
N GLY A 1117 -33.97 -5.81 37.89
CA GLY A 1117 -34.72 -5.88 36.65
C GLY A 1117 -35.02 -4.53 36.03
N ASN A 1118 -34.24 -4.28 34.98
CA ASN A 1118 -34.76 -3.92 33.67
C ASN A 1118 -35.53 -2.61 33.48
N THR A 1119 -35.53 -2.25 32.19
CA THR A 1119 -36.51 -1.43 31.50
C THR A 1119 -36.41 0.07 31.72
N HIS A 1120 -35.67 0.68 30.79
CA HIS A 1120 -36.24 1.61 29.82
C HIS A 1120 -37.63 2.13 30.15
N GLN A 1121 -37.75 3.44 30.32
CA GLN A 1121 -38.87 4.15 29.74
C GLN A 1121 -38.48 5.59 29.39
N PHE A 1122 -38.59 5.85 28.09
CA PHE A 1122 -38.95 7.15 27.53
C PHE A 1122 -39.99 7.85 28.40
N PHE A 1123 -39.99 9.17 28.46
CA PHE A 1123 -41.12 9.98 27.98
C PHE A 1123 -40.76 11.48 27.98
N GLN A 1124 -40.64 11.99 26.75
CA GLN A 1124 -41.21 13.24 26.24
C GLN A 1124 -41.25 14.50 27.12
N ARG A 1125 -40.78 15.61 26.51
CA ARG A 1125 -41.66 16.72 26.11
C ARG A 1125 -40.92 17.67 25.17
N THR A 1126 -41.25 17.61 23.89
CA THR A 1126 -42.12 18.55 23.13
C THR A 1126 -41.44 19.87 22.72
N PRO A 1127 -41.38 20.15 21.41
CA PRO A 1127 -40.92 21.42 20.83
C PRO A 1127 -42.10 22.34 20.49
N ARG A 1128 -41.82 23.66 20.39
CA ARG A 1128 -42.48 24.73 19.59
C ARG A 1128 -42.03 26.07 20.20
N ARG A 1129 -41.72 27.15 19.47
CA ARG A 1129 -42.12 27.58 18.13
C ARG A 1129 -41.20 28.73 17.65
N ARG A 1130 -40.95 28.75 16.33
CA ARG A 1130 -40.91 29.86 15.33
C ARG A 1130 -40.59 31.28 15.84
N GLY A 1131 -39.76 32.10 15.20
CA GLY A 1131 -39.19 32.06 13.85
C GLY A 1131 -39.18 33.48 13.27
N GLN A 1132 -38.23 33.80 12.38
CA GLN A 1132 -38.41 34.67 11.21
C GLN A 1132 -37.19 34.61 10.30
N GLN A 1133 -37.46 34.58 8.99
CA GLN A 1133 -36.53 34.43 7.86
C GLN A 1133 -35.61 35.66 7.66
N PRO A 1134 -34.45 35.47 6.97
CA PRO A 1134 -33.53 36.53 6.58
C PRO A 1134 -33.87 37.12 5.20
N LYS A 1135 -33.65 38.43 5.04
CA LYS A 1135 -33.56 39.08 3.72
C LYS A 1135 -32.16 38.86 3.13
N LEU A 1136 -32.13 38.42 1.87
CA LEU A 1136 -30.94 38.38 1.03
C LEU A 1136 -30.37 39.78 0.78
N LEU A 1137 -29.05 39.89 0.76
CA LEU A 1137 -28.32 40.76 -0.15
C LEU A 1137 -26.95 40.14 -0.43
N ASN A 1138 -26.77 39.74 -1.69
CA ASN A 1138 -25.51 39.34 -2.31
C ASN A 1138 -24.69 40.59 -2.65
N SER A 1139 -23.40 40.60 -2.31
CA SER A 1139 -22.37 41.17 -3.20
C SER A 1139 -20.99 40.54 -2.91
N PRO A 1140 -20.09 40.46 -3.90
CA PRO A 1140 -18.91 39.60 -3.87
C PRO A 1140 -17.63 40.33 -3.44
N GLU A 1141 -17.57 40.81 -2.19
CA GLU A 1141 -16.36 41.50 -1.66
C GLU A 1141 -15.81 40.93 -0.33
N ASP A 1142 -16.41 39.88 0.26
CA ASP A 1142 -16.04 39.40 1.61
C ASP A 1142 -15.15 38.15 1.68
N SER A 1143 -14.49 37.74 0.58
CA SER A 1143 -13.63 36.53 0.54
C SER A 1143 -12.20 36.70 1.13
N LEU A 1144 -11.95 37.64 2.05
CA LEU A 1144 -10.62 37.84 2.65
C LEU A 1144 -10.58 37.89 4.19
N TYR A 1145 -11.65 37.46 4.88
CA TYR A 1145 -11.76 37.69 6.34
C TYR A 1145 -12.24 36.48 7.17
N TYR A 1146 -11.67 35.28 7.00
CA TYR A 1146 -11.86 34.21 7.99
C TYR A 1146 -10.58 33.38 8.23
N ASN A 1147 -9.67 33.94 9.03
CA ASN A 1147 -8.53 33.21 9.59
C ASN A 1147 -8.22 33.60 11.04
N HIS A 1148 -9.25 33.92 11.84
CA HIS A 1148 -9.06 34.35 13.22
C HIS A 1148 -10.25 34.04 14.14
N GLN A 1149 -10.34 32.79 14.62
CA GLN A 1149 -11.01 32.48 15.89
C GLN A 1149 -10.57 31.10 16.44
N ILE A 1150 -9.47 31.06 17.17
CA ILE A 1150 -9.28 30.11 18.28
C ILE A 1150 -8.86 30.92 19.50
N LYS A 1151 -9.77 30.98 20.47
CA LYS A 1151 -9.52 31.39 21.85
C LYS A 1151 -10.41 30.52 22.73
N LEU A 1152 -9.85 30.12 23.87
CA LEU A 1152 -10.42 29.38 24.99
C LEU A 1152 -10.38 27.86 24.83
N LEU A 1153 -9.30 27.27 25.34
CA LEU A 1153 -9.32 26.38 26.52
C LEU A 1153 -7.85 26.06 26.86
N ASP A 1154 -7.24 26.89 27.72
CA ASP A 1154 -6.07 26.55 28.51
C ASP A 1154 -6.59 26.18 29.91
N GLY A 1155 -6.08 25.09 30.49
CA GLY A 1155 -6.33 24.74 31.88
C GLY A 1155 -5.82 23.34 32.19
N GLU A 1156 -4.73 23.29 32.94
CA GLU A 1156 -4.11 22.11 33.59
C GLU A 1156 -2.99 21.40 32.81
N ASP A 1157 -1.78 21.94 32.93
CA ASP A 1157 -0.53 21.15 32.90
C ASP A 1157 0.35 21.61 34.07
N GLU A 1158 0.57 20.72 35.05
CA GLU A 1158 1.33 20.98 36.29
C GLU A 1158 2.85 21.10 36.09
N TYR A 1159 3.34 21.09 34.85
CA TYR A 1159 4.77 21.10 34.54
C TYR A 1159 5.47 22.45 34.83
N TYR A 1160 4.72 23.56 34.92
CA TYR A 1160 5.29 24.91 35.03
C TYR A 1160 5.65 25.39 36.45
N LYS A 1161 5.41 24.59 37.50
CA LYS A 1161 5.70 25.01 38.89
C LYS A 1161 7.10 24.67 39.41
N LEU A 1162 7.89 23.85 38.69
CA LEU A 1162 9.16 23.31 39.20
C LEU A 1162 10.44 24.02 38.73
N LEU A 1163 10.34 25.12 37.96
CA LEU A 1163 11.51 25.78 37.36
C LEU A 1163 11.78 27.21 37.85
N SER A 1164 11.20 27.65 38.97
CA SER A 1164 11.42 29.02 39.49
C SER A 1164 12.24 29.07 40.79
N THR A 1165 13.46 28.54 40.80
CA THR A 1165 14.48 28.96 41.77
C THR A 1165 15.88 28.75 41.18
N ALA A 1166 16.43 29.78 40.56
CA ALA A 1166 17.88 29.94 40.39
C ALA A 1166 18.21 31.44 40.25
N GLU A 1167 19.15 31.87 41.07
CA GLU A 1167 19.54 33.24 41.37
C GLU A 1167 20.24 33.94 40.18
N SER A 1168 20.07 35.25 40.12
CA SER A 1168 20.69 36.16 39.15
C SER A 1168 22.15 36.46 39.51
N ILE A 1169 23.08 36.21 38.58
CA ILE A 1169 24.46 36.73 38.59
C ILE A 1169 24.51 37.93 37.61
N PRO A 1170 25.08 39.09 37.98
CA PRO A 1170 25.16 40.26 37.09
C PRO A 1170 26.42 40.21 36.22
N GLU A 1171 26.29 40.49 34.92
CA GLU A 1171 27.42 40.77 34.03
C GLU A 1171 27.27 42.13 33.37
N GLU A 1172 28.43 42.77 33.22
CA GLU A 1172 28.71 44.19 33.01
C GLU A 1172 28.36 44.73 31.62
N GLU A 1173 28.05 46.03 31.60
CA GLU A 1173 27.92 46.88 30.42
C GLU A 1173 29.27 47.21 29.80
N THR A 1174 29.43 47.06 28.48
CA THR A 1174 30.20 48.01 27.65
C THR A 1174 29.72 48.03 26.20
N ASP A 1175 29.24 49.21 25.80
CA ASP A 1175 29.30 49.91 24.51
C ASP A 1175 29.00 49.23 23.16
N ARG A 1176 27.90 49.67 22.53
CA ARG A 1176 27.70 49.72 21.07
C ARG A 1176 27.40 51.17 20.62
N PRO A 1177 28.03 51.69 19.55
CA PRO A 1177 27.60 52.91 18.89
C PRO A 1177 26.55 52.64 17.78
N PRO A 1178 25.85 53.69 17.27
CA PRO A 1178 24.48 53.55 16.77
C PRO A 1178 24.30 53.62 15.24
N SER A 1179 23.10 53.16 14.83
CA SER A 1179 22.25 53.58 13.68
C SER A 1179 22.71 53.22 12.24
N ARG A 1180 22.01 52.31 11.53
CA ARG A 1180 20.81 52.47 10.63
C ARG A 1180 21.23 52.42 9.14
N PRO A 1181 20.35 52.19 8.16
CA PRO A 1181 19.32 51.14 8.03
C PRO A 1181 19.39 50.43 6.63
N PHE A 1182 19.04 49.14 6.53
CA PHE A 1182 18.29 48.53 5.41
C PHE A 1182 17.76 47.16 5.83
#